data_AF-Q08QV7-F1
#
_entry.id   AF-Q08QV7-F1
#
_cell.length_a   1.000
_cell.length_b   1.000
_cell.length_c   1.000
_cell.angle_alpha   90.00
_cell.angle_beta   90.00
_cell.angle_gamma   90.00
#
_symmetry.space_group_name_H-M   'P 1'
#
loop_
_entity.id
_entity.type
_entity.pdbx_description
1 polymer ?
#
loop_
_entity_poly.entity_id
_entity_poly.type
_entity_poly.pdbx_seq_one_letter_code
_entity_poly.pdbx_strand_id
1 'polypeptide(L)'
;MTPACEQLAAFVDGELSPQEAAAFQEHLTGCEDCQAGLMDQVQASVAVHAAGETSRKGTRTPFQPMWAQRRTRVLAYSVGAVAVLLLGVLAVRGAGAPPKDPLLLAMAETRPLEGWLSYPGADRHRPLATMRSGAVGTAALDHRILAELEDRGDFHGVATAYLRAGEFARAEQFLDRVPSSPEVDSDRALAALGRGEHERALGLLEHALAAAPESLRVHWNRGVVLRAMSLELAASAEFQQVADKAEPGWSEEARQLAGGLRATAEARRQSWQSLTEAGQALAFQGTPMPATMVHRNPGRVRLYLYHALRTAVSREQVLALLPLAQSLDQVSRTRTASSSVQSVAQANFTKRAPLAETYRALLSDPGALPPPAAAAYLERLRRSGEQDLLLGAILLLGAERRHLAEVERLVQGSEDVLWYRGPLVKAQASEEMARGAGLAAEQRLRDAVEEYRRAGLDYRSISLQEELSTLYNKLDRRREAMQVAREALEAARRTDDWFHEDLLVFDLVTSARLSHEPALARAYLDEYLRRSPEDCARRAEYHYFRALLAVEALDATGARREVAQAQTCPAAPTLFEIAVYGDLLRFGATEAERARAEDRIRLLRQDTSLEPDQRLLLEHLAGRILIERDRPAGQRILREVIAGAEPLRATHIEARKAWSHSYQALVRDAGKAGEFDAAIALLSAELERAAPPACLLAVAGQDERVLFVARGPQGDLRGAYLEGLTRSLHETVPPVPAALRAVLEGCDTVKVLAEPLLQGRPGLLGPDQAWSYLAPKVRGPHAPAAGTSFKHVVVSAVEPPASLGLPHLLPWSRPPELGEVHLRGPSATPEAVLAELTDATQVEFHAHGLSRLGFSDASFLALSPGADGRYALTAADLQGRSLRGAPLVLLAACEANVGALRYHDVWSLPAAFVQAGASSVVAPSSLVPDAEVGTFFQELLERVDGGATAAQALRDTRVAWLQKKPTRWVEDLVVFE
;
A
#
# COMPACT_ATOMS: atom_id res chain seq x y z
N MET A 1 29.43 -5.86 -48.11
CA MET A 1 28.71 -7.07 -47.65
C MET A 1 29.63 -8.26 -47.82
N THR A 2 29.99 -8.92 -46.72
CA THR A 2 30.61 -10.24 -46.74
C THR A 2 29.52 -11.30 -46.98
N PRO A 3 29.86 -12.53 -47.43
CA PRO A 3 28.89 -13.62 -47.58
C PRO A 3 28.14 -13.94 -46.28
N ALA A 4 28.77 -13.66 -45.14
CA ALA A 4 28.15 -13.82 -43.83
C ALA A 4 26.97 -12.85 -43.64
N CYS A 5 27.05 -11.59 -44.11
CA CYS A 5 25.96 -10.62 -43.96
C CYS A 5 24.66 -11.04 -44.64
N GLU A 6 24.72 -11.89 -45.67
CA GLU A 6 23.53 -12.42 -46.37
C GLU A 6 22.72 -13.39 -45.49
N GLN A 7 23.29 -13.88 -44.39
CA GLN A 7 22.65 -14.82 -43.48
C GLN A 7 21.80 -14.14 -42.39
N LEU A 8 21.71 -12.79 -42.35
CA LEU A 8 20.98 -12.06 -41.32
C LEU A 8 19.48 -12.40 -41.29
N ALA A 9 18.83 -12.49 -42.45
CA ALA A 9 17.41 -12.85 -42.52
C ALA A 9 17.16 -14.29 -42.07
N ALA A 10 17.94 -15.24 -42.60
CA ALA A 10 17.87 -16.65 -42.20
C ALA A 10 18.18 -16.87 -40.71
N PHE A 11 19.07 -16.06 -40.12
CA PHE A 11 19.35 -16.08 -38.69
C PHE A 11 18.16 -15.56 -37.86
N VAL A 12 17.52 -14.46 -38.28
CA VAL A 12 16.33 -13.90 -37.62
C VAL A 12 15.12 -14.83 -37.72
N ASP A 13 14.95 -15.48 -38.87
CA ASP A 13 13.86 -16.43 -39.12
C ASP A 13 14.13 -17.83 -38.54
N GLY A 14 15.31 -18.04 -37.93
CA GLY A 14 15.68 -19.29 -37.27
C GLY A 14 15.97 -20.46 -38.23
N GLU A 15 16.28 -20.16 -39.49
CA GLU A 15 16.51 -21.16 -40.55
C GLU A 15 17.95 -21.68 -40.61
N LEU A 16 18.90 -21.02 -39.92
CA LEU A 16 20.28 -21.47 -39.83
C LEU A 16 20.42 -22.69 -38.91
N SER A 17 21.31 -23.62 -39.27
CA SER A 17 21.66 -24.71 -38.35
C SER A 17 22.34 -24.16 -37.08
N PRO A 18 22.32 -24.87 -35.94
CA PRO A 18 22.91 -24.38 -34.70
C PRO A 18 24.39 -23.99 -34.80
N GLN A 19 25.14 -24.65 -35.69
CA GLN A 19 26.55 -24.35 -35.94
C GLN A 19 26.73 -23.07 -36.76
N GLU A 20 25.87 -22.86 -37.78
CA GLU A 20 25.87 -21.64 -38.60
C GLU A 20 25.35 -20.43 -37.81
N ALA A 21 24.34 -20.63 -36.96
CA ALA A 21 23.81 -19.58 -36.08
C ALA A 21 24.85 -19.10 -35.08
N ALA A 22 25.64 -20.01 -34.48
CA ALA A 22 26.73 -19.63 -33.58
C ALA A 22 27.85 -18.87 -34.31
N ALA A 23 28.25 -19.34 -35.50
CA ALA A 23 29.24 -18.65 -36.34
C ALA A 23 28.75 -17.27 -36.80
N PHE A 24 27.46 -17.15 -37.13
CA PHE A 24 26.85 -15.87 -37.50
C PHE A 24 26.71 -14.93 -36.29
N GLN A 25 26.45 -15.44 -35.07
CA GLN A 25 26.47 -14.64 -33.85
C GLN A 25 27.85 -14.01 -33.59
N GLU A 26 28.94 -14.76 -33.79
CA GLU A 26 30.29 -14.19 -33.71
C GLU A 26 30.49 -13.09 -34.76
N HIS A 27 30.03 -13.30 -36.00
CA HIS A 27 30.08 -12.26 -37.04
C HIS A 27 29.25 -11.02 -36.69
N LEU A 28 28.05 -11.21 -36.13
CA LEU A 28 27.12 -10.16 -35.73
C LEU A 28 27.73 -9.25 -34.66
N THR A 29 28.57 -9.76 -33.76
CA THR A 29 29.25 -8.92 -32.75
C THR A 29 30.29 -7.97 -33.34
N GLY A 30 30.82 -8.25 -34.54
CA GLY A 30 31.87 -7.46 -35.19
C GLY A 30 31.45 -6.73 -36.47
N CYS A 31 30.18 -6.80 -36.89
CA CYS A 31 29.70 -6.22 -38.16
C CYS A 31 28.59 -5.18 -37.93
N GLU A 32 28.93 -3.89 -38.08
CA GLU A 32 27.99 -2.78 -37.87
C GLU A 32 26.77 -2.83 -38.82
N ASP A 33 26.97 -3.26 -40.08
CA ASP A 33 25.87 -3.40 -41.06
C ASP A 33 24.81 -4.43 -40.61
N CYS A 34 25.25 -5.56 -40.05
CA CYS A 34 24.33 -6.59 -39.55
C CYS A 34 23.67 -6.18 -38.23
N GLN A 35 24.38 -5.44 -37.37
CA GLN A 35 23.81 -4.89 -36.14
C GLN A 35 22.73 -3.85 -36.42
N ALA A 36 22.97 -2.98 -37.40
CA ALA A 36 21.99 -1.99 -37.83
C ALA A 36 20.76 -2.63 -38.50
N GLY A 37 20.96 -3.64 -39.35
CA GLY A 37 19.88 -4.32 -40.06
C GLY A 37 19.05 -5.30 -39.24
N LEU A 38 19.52 -5.74 -38.06
CA LEU A 38 18.87 -6.76 -37.24
C LEU A 38 17.46 -6.34 -36.79
N MET A 39 17.31 -5.09 -36.38
CA MET A 39 16.05 -4.60 -35.81
C MET A 39 14.97 -4.46 -36.90
N ASP A 40 15.36 -4.02 -38.10
CA ASP A 40 14.48 -3.92 -39.26
C ASP A 40 14.01 -5.29 -39.75
N GLN A 41 14.90 -6.29 -39.75
CA GLN A 41 14.56 -7.67 -40.14
C GLN A 41 13.64 -8.36 -39.12
N VAL A 42 13.87 -8.16 -37.82
CA VAL A 42 12.97 -8.66 -36.76
C VAL A 42 11.59 -8.02 -36.87
N GLN A 43 11.52 -6.72 -37.14
CA GLN A 43 10.23 -6.04 -37.34
C GLN A 43 9.51 -6.52 -38.61
N ALA A 44 10.25 -6.78 -39.70
CA ALA A 44 9.70 -7.32 -40.93
C ALA A 44 9.16 -8.74 -40.77
N SER A 45 9.87 -9.66 -40.07
CA SER A 45 9.39 -11.03 -39.87
C SER A 45 8.15 -11.09 -38.96
N VAL A 46 8.09 -10.23 -37.94
CA VAL A 46 6.91 -10.05 -37.07
C VAL A 46 5.71 -9.50 -37.87
N ALA A 47 5.93 -8.56 -38.79
CA ALA A 47 4.87 -8.01 -39.65
C ALA A 47 4.33 -9.06 -40.65
N VAL A 48 5.19 -9.92 -41.20
CA VAL A 48 4.78 -11.03 -42.08
C VAL A 48 3.99 -12.10 -41.32
N HIS A 49 4.37 -12.43 -40.08
CA HIS A 49 3.60 -13.33 -39.22
C HIS A 49 2.24 -12.76 -38.83
N ALA A 50 2.15 -11.45 -38.52
CA ALA A 50 0.87 -10.78 -38.26
C ALA A 50 -0.04 -10.71 -39.50
N ALA A 51 0.53 -10.57 -40.70
CA ALA A 51 -0.20 -10.60 -41.97
C ALA A 51 -0.68 -12.03 -42.36
N GLY A 52 0.05 -13.06 -41.96
CA GLY A 52 -0.31 -14.47 -42.18
C GLY A 52 -1.53 -14.92 -41.37
N GLU A 53 -1.72 -14.38 -40.16
CA GLU A 53 -2.86 -14.68 -39.28
C GLU A 53 -4.16 -13.96 -39.72
N THR A 54 -4.04 -12.83 -40.41
CA THR A 54 -5.19 -12.05 -40.92
C THR A 54 -5.72 -12.55 -42.28
N SER A 55 -4.94 -13.33 -43.05
CA SER A 55 -5.33 -13.81 -44.39
C SER A 55 -6.19 -15.09 -44.41
N ARG A 56 -6.40 -15.77 -43.27
CA ARG A 56 -7.21 -17.03 -43.20
C ARG A 56 -8.69 -16.86 -42.83
N LYS A 57 -9.25 -15.64 -42.93
CA LYS A 57 -10.71 -15.41 -42.79
C LYS A 57 -11.27 -14.73 -44.03
N GLY A 58 -11.71 -15.52 -45.01
CA GLY A 58 -12.39 -15.01 -46.18
C GLY A 58 -13.21 -16.06 -46.91
N THR A 59 -14.39 -16.40 -46.38
CA THR A 59 -15.64 -16.60 -47.16
C THR A 59 -16.83 -16.74 -46.20
N ARG A 60 -17.61 -15.65 -46.06
CA ARG A 60 -19.04 -15.68 -45.66
C ARG A 60 -19.85 -16.09 -46.91
N THR A 61 -20.98 -16.79 -46.88
CA THR A 61 -22.33 -16.55 -46.30
C THR A 61 -23.25 -17.75 -46.70
N PRO A 62 -24.57 -17.82 -46.38
CA PRO A 62 -25.39 -17.07 -45.42
C PRO A 62 -26.29 -17.94 -44.50
N PHE A 63 -26.85 -17.22 -43.53
CA PHE A 63 -27.99 -17.49 -42.65
C PHE A 63 -29.27 -17.99 -43.37
N GLN A 64 -30.01 -18.93 -42.77
CA GLN A 64 -31.49 -18.95 -42.73
C GLN A 64 -32.06 -19.84 -41.59
N PRO A 65 -33.30 -19.60 -41.11
CA PRO A 65 -33.72 -19.86 -39.72
C PRO A 65 -34.76 -20.99 -39.52
N MET A 66 -34.96 -21.29 -38.24
CA MET A 66 -36.00 -22.03 -37.49
C MET A 66 -37.23 -22.67 -38.21
N TRP A 67 -37.65 -23.88 -37.78
CA TRP A 67 -38.94 -24.25 -37.14
C TRP A 67 -39.34 -25.74 -37.29
N ALA A 68 -39.73 -26.31 -36.15
CA ALA A 68 -40.88 -27.21 -35.92
C ALA A 68 -40.91 -28.69 -36.38
N GLN A 69 -41.40 -29.49 -35.41
CA GLN A 69 -42.30 -30.66 -35.46
C GLN A 69 -41.68 -31.99 -34.99
N ARG A 70 -42.02 -32.44 -33.77
CA ARG A 70 -43.20 -33.27 -33.41
C ARG A 70 -43.11 -34.70 -33.97
N ARG A 71 -42.90 -35.70 -33.09
CA ARG A 71 -43.92 -36.66 -32.60
C ARG A 71 -43.29 -37.98 -32.10
N THR A 72 -43.48 -38.19 -30.81
CA THR A 72 -43.94 -39.43 -30.15
C THR A 72 -44.25 -40.64 -31.05
N ARG A 73 -43.72 -41.81 -30.65
CA ARG A 73 -44.52 -43.03 -30.50
C ARG A 73 -44.16 -43.75 -29.20
N VAL A 74 -45.22 -44.32 -28.65
CA VAL A 74 -45.43 -44.81 -27.29
C VAL A 74 -45.89 -46.27 -27.40
N LEU A 75 -45.72 -47.02 -26.30
CA LEU A 75 -46.37 -48.30 -25.93
C LEU A 75 -45.76 -49.55 -26.60
N ALA A 76 -45.58 -50.71 -25.94
CA ALA A 76 -46.35 -51.24 -24.81
C ALA A 76 -45.67 -52.50 -24.18
N TYR A 77 -45.77 -52.61 -22.84
CA TYR A 77 -46.06 -53.79 -21.98
C TYR A 77 -45.25 -55.11 -22.15
N SER A 78 -44.86 -55.87 -21.13
CA SER A 78 -45.36 -56.05 -19.76
C SER A 78 -44.43 -56.97 -18.94
N VAL A 79 -44.34 -56.70 -17.62
CA VAL A 79 -44.44 -57.63 -16.46
C VAL A 79 -43.66 -58.96 -16.55
N GLY A 80 -42.79 -59.37 -15.63
CA GLY A 80 -42.50 -58.94 -14.26
C GLY A 80 -41.94 -60.17 -13.53
N ALA A 81 -40.85 -60.02 -12.79
CA ALA A 81 -40.45 -60.90 -11.68
C ALA A 81 -39.19 -60.33 -11.02
N VAL A 82 -39.40 -59.36 -10.13
CA VAL A 82 -38.49 -59.10 -9.02
C VAL A 82 -38.55 -60.34 -8.13
N ALA A 83 -37.40 -60.95 -7.81
CA ALA A 83 -37.08 -61.33 -6.42
C ALA A 83 -35.76 -62.11 -6.31
N VAL A 84 -34.77 -61.45 -5.73
CA VAL A 84 -33.96 -61.96 -4.59
C VAL A 84 -32.60 -62.63 -4.86
N LEU A 85 -32.17 -62.98 -6.07
CA LEU A 85 -30.85 -63.66 -6.23
C LEU A 85 -29.74 -62.92 -6.99
N LEU A 86 -29.95 -61.67 -7.43
CA LEU A 86 -28.95 -60.89 -8.18
C LEU A 86 -28.45 -59.61 -7.48
N LEU A 87 -28.82 -59.39 -6.22
CA LEU A 87 -28.30 -58.27 -5.40
C LEU A 87 -27.00 -58.61 -4.64
N GLY A 88 -26.49 -59.84 -4.73
CA GLY A 88 -25.23 -60.25 -4.09
C GLY A 88 -23.98 -60.18 -4.97
N VAL A 89 -24.10 -60.05 -6.30
CA VAL A 89 -22.96 -60.17 -7.24
C VAL A 89 -22.72 -58.91 -8.08
N LEU A 90 -23.61 -57.91 -8.01
CA LEU A 90 -23.41 -56.59 -8.66
C LEU A 90 -22.89 -55.49 -7.71
N ALA A 91 -22.67 -55.79 -6.42
CA ALA A 91 -22.08 -54.86 -5.46
C ALA A 91 -20.53 -54.81 -5.47
N VAL A 92 -19.86 -55.54 -6.39
CA VAL A 92 -18.37 -55.55 -6.51
C VAL A 92 -17.88 -55.06 -7.88
N ARG A 93 -18.76 -54.54 -8.75
CA ARG A 93 -18.35 -53.93 -10.04
C ARG A 93 -19.00 -52.57 -10.32
N GLY A 94 -19.22 -51.79 -9.26
CA GLY A 94 -19.60 -50.37 -9.31
C GLY A 94 -18.46 -49.41 -8.97
N ALA A 95 -17.20 -49.88 -8.91
CA ALA A 95 -16.05 -48.98 -8.98
C ALA A 95 -15.85 -48.64 -10.46
N GLY A 96 -16.52 -47.58 -10.93
CA GLY A 96 -16.08 -46.91 -12.14
C GLY A 96 -14.60 -46.65 -11.98
N ALA A 97 -13.78 -47.24 -12.86
CA ALA A 97 -12.40 -46.85 -12.96
C ALA A 97 -12.37 -45.32 -13.13
N PRO A 98 -11.50 -44.60 -12.40
CA PRO A 98 -11.35 -43.17 -12.61
C PRO A 98 -11.09 -42.93 -14.11
N PRO A 99 -11.71 -41.91 -14.73
CA PRO A 99 -11.49 -41.66 -16.15
C PRO A 99 -10.00 -41.47 -16.38
N LYS A 100 -9.44 -42.33 -17.24
CA LYS A 100 -8.10 -42.15 -17.77
C LYS A 100 -8.14 -40.97 -18.74
N ASP A 101 -7.81 -39.78 -18.24
CA ASP A 101 -7.20 -38.75 -19.07
C ASP A 101 -6.23 -37.86 -18.26
N PRO A 102 -5.02 -38.37 -17.93
CA PRO A 102 -3.95 -37.58 -17.34
C PRO A 102 -2.93 -37.08 -18.39
N LEU A 103 -3.31 -36.94 -19.67
CA LEU A 103 -2.35 -36.79 -20.76
C LEU A 103 -1.73 -35.38 -20.93
N LEU A 104 -2.24 -34.32 -20.29
CA LEU A 104 -1.60 -32.98 -20.37
C LEU A 104 -0.64 -32.66 -19.24
N LEU A 105 -0.90 -33.23 -18.07
CA LEU A 105 -0.28 -32.79 -16.83
C LEU A 105 0.82 -33.77 -16.41
N ALA A 106 0.80 -35.01 -16.90
CA ALA A 106 1.67 -36.09 -16.45
C ALA A 106 3.03 -36.24 -17.16
N MET A 107 3.32 -35.51 -18.24
CA MET A 107 4.49 -35.80 -19.09
C MET A 107 5.72 -34.91 -18.92
N ALA A 108 5.64 -33.78 -18.21
CA ALA A 108 6.81 -32.94 -17.97
C ALA A 108 7.60 -33.46 -16.76
N GLU A 109 8.88 -33.80 -16.93
CA GLU A 109 9.78 -34.24 -15.84
C GLU A 109 10.03 -33.14 -14.79
N THR A 110 9.76 -31.88 -15.14
CA THR A 110 9.92 -30.69 -14.30
C THR A 110 8.61 -29.91 -14.14
N ARG A 111 8.46 -29.19 -13.02
CA ARG A 111 7.37 -28.21 -12.83
C ARG A 111 7.78 -26.81 -13.32
N PRO A 112 6.94 -26.09 -14.06
CA PRO A 112 7.27 -24.75 -14.59
C PRO A 112 7.08 -23.64 -13.55
N LEU A 113 6.26 -23.88 -12.54
CA LEU A 113 5.96 -22.96 -11.44
C LEU A 113 6.49 -23.55 -10.14
N GLU A 114 7.00 -22.71 -9.27
CA GLU A 114 7.41 -23.13 -7.92
C GLU A 114 6.23 -23.51 -7.03
N GLY A 115 5.09 -22.83 -7.19
CA GLY A 115 3.87 -23.10 -6.42
C GLY A 115 3.39 -24.55 -6.57
N TRP A 116 2.84 -25.08 -5.48
CA TRP A 116 2.25 -26.41 -5.41
C TRP A 116 0.79 -26.33 -5.85
N LEU A 117 0.54 -26.72 -7.11
CA LEU A 117 -0.78 -26.69 -7.73
C LEU A 117 -1.70 -27.77 -7.16
N SER A 118 -3.00 -27.47 -7.10
CA SER A 118 -3.98 -28.36 -6.47
C SER A 118 -4.66 -29.37 -7.39
N TYR A 119 -4.61 -29.14 -8.69
CA TYR A 119 -5.32 -29.98 -9.66
C TYR A 119 -4.71 -31.40 -9.78
N PRO A 120 -5.54 -32.46 -9.85
CA PRO A 120 -5.07 -33.84 -9.97
C PRO A 120 -4.08 -34.05 -11.14
N GLY A 121 -2.90 -34.59 -10.85
CA GLY A 121 -1.85 -34.84 -11.84
C GLY A 121 -0.81 -33.71 -11.97
N ALA A 122 -1.08 -32.53 -11.39
CA ALA A 122 -0.13 -31.44 -11.17
C ALA A 122 0.36 -31.33 -9.71
N ASP A 123 -0.22 -32.14 -8.81
CA ASP A 123 -0.03 -32.14 -7.36
C ASP A 123 1.21 -32.91 -6.90
N ARG A 124 1.76 -33.81 -7.73
CA ARG A 124 2.97 -34.57 -7.41
C ARG A 124 4.20 -33.69 -7.46
N HIS A 125 5.13 -33.92 -6.54
CA HIS A 125 6.45 -33.27 -6.58
C HIS A 125 7.17 -33.56 -7.90
N ARG A 126 7.70 -32.50 -8.50
CA ARG A 126 8.67 -32.55 -9.61
C ARG A 126 9.70 -31.45 -9.38
N PRO A 127 10.96 -31.63 -9.83
CA PRO A 127 11.97 -30.57 -9.78
C PRO A 127 11.51 -29.31 -10.54
N LEU A 128 11.86 -28.13 -10.02
CA LEU A 128 11.57 -26.86 -10.69
C LEU A 128 12.38 -26.74 -11.99
N ALA A 129 11.71 -26.39 -13.08
CA ALA A 129 12.34 -26.12 -14.37
C ALA A 129 13.24 -24.88 -14.24
N THR A 130 14.56 -25.07 -14.23
CA THR A 130 15.55 -23.99 -14.11
C THR A 130 16.34 -23.88 -15.41
N MET A 131 16.03 -22.88 -16.24
CA MET A 131 16.84 -22.55 -17.42
C MET A 131 18.03 -21.69 -16.97
N ARG A 132 19.26 -22.11 -17.28
CA ARG A 132 20.49 -21.36 -16.93
C ARG A 132 20.55 -19.96 -17.58
N SER A 133 19.79 -19.74 -18.65
CA SER A 133 19.68 -18.46 -19.35
C SER A 133 18.72 -17.47 -18.68
N GLY A 134 18.01 -17.85 -17.62
CA GLY A 134 16.98 -17.01 -16.98
C GLY A 134 15.68 -16.89 -17.77
N ALA A 135 15.60 -17.46 -18.99
CA ALA A 135 14.37 -17.51 -19.75
C ALA A 135 13.43 -18.57 -19.16
N VAL A 136 12.30 -18.15 -18.57
CA VAL A 136 11.21 -19.06 -18.21
C VAL A 136 10.63 -19.58 -19.52
N GLY A 137 10.88 -20.85 -19.85
CA GLY A 137 10.26 -21.47 -21.01
C GLY A 137 8.75 -21.51 -20.80
N THR A 138 8.01 -20.67 -21.53
CA THR A 138 6.55 -20.73 -21.56
C THR A 138 6.16 -22.06 -22.20
N ALA A 139 5.49 -22.93 -21.44
CA ALA A 139 4.96 -24.16 -22.00
C ALA A 139 3.91 -23.78 -23.06
N ALA A 140 4.12 -24.18 -24.31
CA ALA A 140 3.15 -23.96 -25.37
C ALA A 140 1.81 -24.58 -24.97
N LEU A 141 0.76 -23.75 -24.91
CA LEU A 141 -0.59 -24.18 -24.58
C LEU A 141 -1.21 -24.87 -25.80
N ASP A 142 -1.65 -26.12 -25.65
CA ASP A 142 -2.46 -26.77 -26.68
C ASP A 142 -3.90 -26.29 -26.58
N HIS A 143 -4.27 -25.37 -27.47
CA HIS A 143 -5.61 -24.78 -27.54
C HIS A 143 -6.72 -25.82 -27.78
N ARG A 144 -6.43 -26.94 -28.44
CA ARG A 144 -7.42 -28.01 -28.63
C ARG A 144 -7.79 -28.64 -27.30
N ILE A 145 -6.80 -28.85 -26.44
CA ILE A 145 -7.07 -29.41 -25.13
C ILE A 145 -7.78 -28.39 -24.23
N LEU A 146 -7.37 -27.12 -24.25
CA LEU A 146 -8.07 -26.09 -23.49
C LEU A 146 -9.56 -26.06 -23.86
N ALA A 147 -9.88 -26.17 -25.16
CA ALA A 147 -11.26 -26.29 -25.63
C ALA A 147 -11.95 -27.58 -25.12
N GLU A 148 -11.28 -28.73 -25.15
CA GLU A 148 -11.85 -29.98 -24.62
C GLU A 148 -12.13 -29.92 -23.11
N LEU A 149 -11.27 -29.26 -22.32
CA LEU A 149 -11.49 -29.06 -20.88
C LEU A 149 -12.65 -28.09 -20.62
N GLU A 150 -12.72 -27.00 -21.39
CA GLU A 150 -13.81 -26.03 -21.29
C GLU A 150 -15.16 -26.64 -21.70
N ASP A 151 -15.21 -27.43 -22.77
CA ASP A 151 -16.40 -28.16 -23.23
C ASP A 151 -16.90 -29.16 -22.19
N ARG A 152 -15.99 -29.74 -21.40
CA ARG A 152 -16.31 -30.63 -20.26
C ARG A 152 -16.70 -29.86 -18.99
N GLY A 153 -16.57 -28.53 -18.98
CA GLY A 153 -16.80 -27.69 -17.80
C GLY A 153 -15.70 -27.78 -16.73
N ASP A 154 -14.52 -28.30 -17.07
CA ASP A 154 -13.38 -28.42 -16.15
C ASP A 154 -12.55 -27.12 -16.10
N PHE A 155 -13.13 -26.08 -15.48
CA PHE A 155 -12.48 -24.77 -15.37
C PHE A 155 -11.23 -24.80 -14.49
N HIS A 156 -11.12 -25.72 -13.54
CA HIS A 156 -9.91 -25.87 -12.72
C HIS A 156 -8.74 -26.42 -13.53
N GLY A 157 -9.00 -27.37 -14.43
CA GLY A 157 -8.01 -27.88 -15.38
C GLY A 157 -7.53 -26.81 -16.35
N VAL A 158 -8.46 -26.02 -16.91
CA VAL A 158 -8.13 -24.88 -17.79
C VAL A 158 -7.27 -23.85 -17.06
N ALA A 159 -7.67 -23.47 -15.84
CA ALA A 159 -6.90 -22.54 -15.02
C ALA A 159 -5.49 -23.05 -14.71
N THR A 160 -5.36 -24.34 -14.38
CA THR A 160 -4.06 -24.98 -14.10
C THR A 160 -3.13 -24.92 -15.32
N ALA A 161 -3.67 -25.10 -16.52
CA ALA A 161 -2.89 -24.95 -17.75
C ALA A 161 -2.38 -23.51 -17.92
N TYR A 162 -3.23 -22.50 -17.72
CA TYR A 162 -2.83 -21.09 -17.78
C TYR A 162 -1.81 -20.72 -16.69
N LEU A 163 -1.96 -21.22 -15.45
CA LEU A 163 -0.98 -21.02 -14.38
C LEU A 163 0.40 -21.56 -14.78
N ARG A 164 0.45 -22.76 -15.38
CA ARG A 164 1.71 -23.38 -15.84
C ARG A 164 2.34 -22.62 -17.00
N ALA A 165 1.55 -21.94 -17.82
CA ALA A 165 2.02 -21.10 -18.92
C ALA A 165 2.44 -19.69 -18.47
N GLY A 166 2.19 -19.31 -17.21
CA GLY A 166 2.44 -17.94 -16.71
C GLY A 166 1.36 -16.93 -17.11
N GLU A 167 0.22 -17.39 -17.66
CA GLU A 167 -0.91 -16.52 -18.04
C GLU A 167 -1.86 -16.30 -16.85
N PHE A 168 -1.35 -15.67 -15.79
CA PHE A 168 -2.04 -15.56 -14.50
C PHE A 168 -3.40 -14.86 -14.55
N ALA A 169 -3.55 -13.83 -15.39
CA ALA A 169 -4.81 -13.10 -15.57
C ALA A 169 -5.91 -13.99 -16.19
N ARG A 170 -5.55 -14.87 -17.13
CA ARG A 170 -6.51 -15.81 -17.71
C ARG A 170 -6.83 -16.93 -16.73
N ALA A 171 -5.82 -17.45 -16.02
CA ALA A 171 -6.03 -18.46 -15.00
C ALA A 171 -7.07 -18.02 -13.95
N GLU A 172 -6.96 -16.80 -13.46
CA GLU A 172 -7.89 -16.20 -12.50
C GLU A 172 -9.35 -16.21 -13.00
N GLN A 173 -9.60 -15.79 -14.25
CA GLN A 173 -10.95 -15.78 -14.83
C GLN A 173 -11.62 -17.17 -14.80
N PHE A 174 -10.84 -18.23 -14.98
CA PHE A 174 -11.34 -19.60 -14.90
C PHE A 174 -11.46 -20.08 -13.45
N LEU A 175 -10.51 -19.73 -12.57
CA LEU A 175 -10.60 -20.04 -11.14
C LEU A 175 -11.83 -19.40 -10.50
N ASP A 176 -12.23 -18.19 -10.89
CA ASP A 176 -13.44 -17.52 -10.36
C ASP A 176 -14.74 -18.26 -10.66
N ARG A 177 -14.73 -19.20 -11.62
CA ARG A 177 -15.87 -20.07 -11.97
C ARG A 177 -15.88 -21.37 -11.16
N VAL A 178 -14.81 -21.67 -10.43
CA VAL A 178 -14.66 -22.88 -9.60
C VAL A 178 -15.13 -22.58 -8.16
N PRO A 179 -15.86 -23.47 -7.47
CA PRO A 179 -16.19 -23.26 -6.05
C PRO A 179 -14.95 -23.06 -5.17
N SER A 180 -15.05 -22.20 -4.14
CA SER A 180 -13.97 -22.02 -3.16
C SER A 180 -13.76 -23.28 -2.31
N SER A 181 -12.49 -23.59 -2.08
CA SER A 181 -11.94 -24.61 -1.19
C SER A 181 -10.51 -24.20 -0.84
N PRO A 182 -9.93 -24.66 0.28
CA PRO A 182 -8.55 -24.32 0.65
C PRO A 182 -7.55 -24.59 -0.49
N GLU A 183 -7.77 -25.65 -1.26
CA GLU A 183 -6.96 -26.04 -2.42
C GLU A 183 -7.09 -25.06 -3.58
N VAL A 184 -8.31 -24.72 -4.00
CA VAL A 184 -8.56 -23.80 -5.11
C VAL A 184 -8.15 -22.37 -4.74
N ASP A 185 -8.36 -21.96 -3.49
CA ASP A 185 -7.91 -20.65 -2.99
C ASP A 185 -6.38 -20.56 -2.95
N SER A 186 -5.69 -21.68 -2.72
CA SER A 186 -4.24 -21.77 -2.87
C SER A 186 -3.79 -21.55 -4.32
N ASP A 187 -4.49 -22.11 -5.31
CA ASP A 187 -4.19 -21.86 -6.73
C ASP A 187 -4.54 -20.42 -7.16
N ARG A 188 -5.63 -19.85 -6.63
CA ARG A 188 -5.95 -18.42 -6.80
C ARG A 188 -4.86 -17.53 -6.25
N ALA A 189 -4.26 -17.89 -5.12
CA ALA A 189 -3.16 -17.14 -4.55
C ALA A 189 -1.91 -17.15 -5.45
N LEU A 190 -1.65 -18.25 -6.16
CA LEU A 190 -0.58 -18.32 -7.15
C LEU A 190 -0.86 -17.44 -8.38
N ALA A 191 -2.13 -17.37 -8.83
CA ALA A 191 -2.53 -16.42 -9.87
C ALA A 191 -2.33 -14.97 -9.42
N ALA A 192 -2.76 -14.63 -8.20
CA ALA A 192 -2.58 -13.31 -7.61
C ALA A 192 -1.09 -12.95 -7.46
N LEU A 193 -0.25 -13.88 -6.99
CA LEU A 193 1.20 -13.70 -6.88
C LEU A 193 1.83 -13.39 -8.25
N GLY A 194 1.48 -14.14 -9.28
CA GLY A 194 1.98 -13.93 -10.65
C GLY A 194 1.59 -12.57 -11.25
N ARG A 195 0.56 -11.92 -10.71
CA ARG A 195 0.13 -10.55 -11.06
C ARG A 195 0.75 -9.47 -10.16
N GLY A 196 1.56 -9.85 -9.17
CA GLY A 196 2.15 -8.95 -8.17
C GLY A 196 1.19 -8.53 -7.05
N GLU A 197 0.03 -9.18 -6.93
CA GLU A 197 -1.02 -8.87 -5.95
C GLU A 197 -0.78 -9.58 -4.62
N HIS A 198 0.30 -9.20 -3.92
CA HIS A 198 0.77 -9.87 -2.69
C HIS A 198 -0.27 -9.91 -1.56
N GLU A 199 -0.98 -8.81 -1.32
CA GLU A 199 -2.06 -8.73 -0.31
C GLU A 199 -3.14 -9.78 -0.58
N ARG A 200 -3.62 -9.85 -1.83
CA ARG A 200 -4.64 -10.81 -2.23
C ARG A 200 -4.15 -12.24 -2.11
N ALA A 201 -2.91 -12.52 -2.54
CA ALA A 201 -2.31 -13.83 -2.44
C ALA A 201 -2.23 -14.30 -0.98
N LEU A 202 -1.73 -13.44 -0.08
CA LEU A 202 -1.66 -13.76 1.35
C LEU A 202 -3.05 -13.92 1.96
N GLY A 203 -4.01 -13.03 1.65
CA GLY A 203 -5.37 -13.11 2.18
C GLY A 203 -6.08 -14.40 1.79
N LEU A 204 -5.93 -14.86 0.55
CA LEU A 204 -6.47 -16.16 0.09
C LEU A 204 -5.84 -17.33 0.86
N LEU A 205 -4.52 -17.30 1.07
CA LEU A 205 -3.82 -18.36 1.79
C LEU A 205 -4.13 -18.37 3.29
N GLU A 206 -4.33 -17.20 3.90
CA GLU A 206 -4.74 -17.08 5.30
C GLU A 206 -6.16 -17.61 5.51
N HIS A 207 -7.10 -17.30 4.62
CA HIS A 207 -8.44 -17.90 4.66
C HIS A 207 -8.38 -19.42 4.47
N ALA A 208 -7.54 -19.90 3.54
CA ALA A 208 -7.33 -21.33 3.32
C ALA A 208 -6.73 -22.02 4.57
N LEU A 209 -5.76 -21.42 5.26
CA LEU A 209 -5.19 -21.94 6.50
C LEU A 209 -6.17 -21.89 7.66
N ALA A 210 -7.07 -20.90 7.72
CA ALA A 210 -8.11 -20.87 8.74
C ALA A 210 -9.07 -22.07 8.61
N ALA A 211 -9.38 -22.49 7.37
CA ALA A 211 -10.22 -23.65 7.09
C ALA A 211 -9.46 -24.99 7.17
N ALA A 212 -8.18 -25.02 6.76
CA ALA A 212 -7.35 -26.21 6.75
C ALA A 212 -5.94 -25.92 7.34
N PRO A 213 -5.80 -25.84 8.67
CA PRO A 213 -4.56 -25.39 9.33
C PRO A 213 -3.34 -26.29 9.10
N GLU A 214 -3.55 -27.58 8.78
CA GLU A 214 -2.47 -28.54 8.54
C GLU A 214 -2.19 -28.74 7.04
N SER A 215 -2.76 -27.92 6.15
CA SER A 215 -2.60 -28.08 4.71
C SER A 215 -1.18 -27.71 4.27
N LEU A 216 -0.38 -28.73 3.96
CA LEU A 216 1.02 -28.56 3.54
C LEU A 216 1.15 -27.77 2.24
N ARG A 217 0.18 -27.92 1.34
CA ARG A 217 0.12 -27.16 0.08
C ARG A 217 -0.05 -25.66 0.34
N VAL A 218 -0.94 -25.31 1.26
CA VAL A 218 -1.20 -23.90 1.59
C VAL A 218 0.02 -23.29 2.29
N HIS A 219 0.65 -24.01 3.23
CA HIS A 219 1.92 -23.60 3.83
C HIS A 219 3.03 -23.42 2.79
N TRP A 220 3.18 -24.37 1.85
CA TRP A 220 4.15 -24.25 0.76
C TRP A 220 3.92 -22.97 -0.05
N ASN A 221 2.69 -22.76 -0.52
CA ASN A 221 2.37 -21.59 -1.35
C ASN A 221 2.50 -20.27 -0.57
N ARG A 222 2.20 -20.25 0.74
CA ARG A 222 2.48 -19.09 1.62
C ARG A 222 3.98 -18.83 1.75
N GLY A 223 4.79 -19.87 1.91
CA GLY A 223 6.26 -19.77 1.89
C GLY A 223 6.78 -19.17 0.57
N VAL A 224 6.23 -19.57 -0.57
CA VAL A 224 6.57 -19.01 -1.89
C VAL A 224 6.24 -17.52 -1.97
N VAL A 225 5.04 -17.09 -1.54
CA VAL A 225 4.64 -15.68 -1.54
C VAL A 225 5.54 -14.85 -0.62
N LEU A 226 5.78 -15.31 0.61
CA LEU A 226 6.63 -14.61 1.57
C LEU A 226 8.07 -14.48 1.07
N ARG A 227 8.60 -15.50 0.39
CA ARG A 227 9.93 -15.45 -0.20
C ARG A 227 10.00 -14.48 -1.39
N ALA A 228 8.97 -14.39 -2.21
CA ALA A 228 8.89 -13.39 -3.28
C ALA A 228 8.92 -11.95 -2.73
N MET A 229 8.38 -11.75 -1.53
CA MET A 229 8.49 -10.49 -0.77
C MET A 229 9.81 -10.34 -0.01
N SER A 230 10.73 -11.31 -0.14
CA SER A 230 11.99 -11.37 0.59
C SER A 230 11.83 -11.37 2.12
N LEU A 231 10.76 -11.96 2.65
CA LEU A 231 10.55 -12.17 4.09
C LEU A 231 11.13 -13.53 4.48
N GLU A 232 12.46 -13.58 4.58
CA GLU A 232 13.24 -14.82 4.65
C GLU A 232 12.92 -15.69 5.87
N LEU A 233 12.76 -15.08 7.06
CA LEU A 233 12.50 -15.82 8.29
C LEU A 233 11.06 -16.29 8.36
N ALA A 234 10.11 -15.45 7.93
CA ALA A 234 8.71 -15.85 7.80
C ALA A 234 8.53 -16.99 6.79
N ALA A 235 9.12 -16.87 5.60
CA ALA A 235 9.10 -17.92 4.58
C ALA A 235 9.77 -19.21 5.05
N SER A 236 10.92 -19.11 5.73
CA SER A 236 11.62 -20.27 6.30
C SER A 236 10.71 -21.08 7.22
N ALA A 237 9.88 -20.41 8.01
CA ALA A 237 8.98 -21.08 8.94
C ALA A 237 7.80 -21.77 8.26
N GLU A 238 7.24 -21.20 7.20
CA GLU A 238 6.20 -21.85 6.39
C GLU A 238 6.73 -23.10 5.70
N PHE A 239 7.92 -23.03 5.11
CA PHE A 239 8.56 -24.22 4.55
C PHE A 239 8.91 -25.25 5.64
N GLN A 240 9.24 -24.82 6.85
CA GLN A 240 9.47 -25.73 7.97
C GLN A 240 8.24 -26.58 8.28
N GLN A 241 7.02 -26.02 8.21
CA GLN A 241 5.78 -26.78 8.41
C GLN A 241 5.64 -27.96 7.44
N VAL A 242 6.13 -27.81 6.19
CA VAL A 242 6.14 -28.88 5.17
C VAL A 242 7.32 -29.83 5.39
N ALA A 243 8.48 -29.30 5.76
CA ALA A 243 9.71 -30.07 5.99
C ALA A 243 9.61 -31.03 7.19
N ASP A 244 8.79 -30.68 8.18
CA ASP A 244 8.54 -31.48 9.39
C ASP A 244 7.59 -32.66 9.13
N LYS A 245 6.97 -32.70 7.95
CA LYS A 245 6.20 -33.85 7.47
C LYS A 245 7.05 -34.73 6.54
N ALA A 246 6.53 -35.87 6.15
CA ALA A 246 7.20 -36.86 5.29
C ALA A 246 6.56 -36.94 3.90
N GLU A 247 6.27 -35.80 3.28
CA GLU A 247 5.69 -35.75 1.94
C GLU A 247 6.79 -35.95 0.88
N PRO A 248 6.69 -36.99 0.02
CA PRO A 248 7.76 -37.34 -0.91
C PRO A 248 8.18 -36.19 -1.84
N GLY A 249 9.45 -35.81 -1.80
CA GLY A 249 10.06 -34.76 -2.62
C GLY A 249 9.81 -33.36 -2.08
N TRP A 250 8.56 -33.04 -1.72
CA TRP A 250 8.19 -31.73 -1.17
C TRP A 250 8.86 -31.45 0.16
N SER A 251 8.91 -32.41 1.08
CA SER A 251 9.50 -32.21 2.41
C SER A 251 11.03 -32.06 2.36
N GLU A 252 11.72 -32.76 1.45
CA GLU A 252 13.16 -32.56 1.23
C GLU A 252 13.47 -31.17 0.67
N GLU A 253 12.72 -30.74 -0.34
CA GLU A 253 12.88 -29.41 -0.94
C GLU A 253 12.56 -28.31 0.07
N ALA A 254 11.48 -28.47 0.83
CA ALA A 254 11.10 -27.54 1.89
C ALA A 254 12.20 -27.41 2.96
N ARG A 255 12.87 -28.52 3.32
CA ARG A 255 13.99 -28.49 4.28
C ARG A 255 15.19 -27.71 3.75
N GLN A 256 15.50 -27.86 2.47
CA GLN A 256 16.57 -27.11 1.80
C GLN A 256 16.24 -25.61 1.75
N LEU A 257 15.01 -25.26 1.35
CA LEU A 257 14.55 -23.87 1.29
C LEU A 257 14.52 -23.22 2.68
N ALA A 258 13.91 -23.90 3.67
CA ALA A 258 13.83 -23.41 5.05
C ALA A 258 15.21 -23.19 5.66
N GLY A 259 16.12 -24.15 5.48
CA GLY A 259 17.50 -24.06 5.96
C GLY A 259 18.30 -22.96 5.28
N GLY A 260 18.21 -22.84 3.95
CA GLY A 260 18.93 -21.84 3.16
C GLY A 260 18.50 -20.40 3.50
N LEU A 261 17.19 -20.14 3.61
CA LEU A 261 16.67 -18.84 3.99
C LEU A 261 17.12 -18.44 5.40
N ARG A 262 17.00 -19.37 6.37
CA ARG A 262 17.44 -19.14 7.75
C ARG A 262 18.94 -18.89 7.85
N ALA A 263 19.75 -19.68 7.15
CA ALA A 263 21.21 -19.53 7.14
C ALA A 263 21.63 -18.19 6.53
N THR A 264 20.93 -17.72 5.49
CA THR A 264 21.22 -16.43 4.85
C THR A 264 20.92 -15.26 5.79
N ALA A 265 19.74 -15.26 6.43
CA ALA A 265 19.36 -14.23 7.40
C ALA A 265 20.31 -14.22 8.62
N GLU A 266 20.60 -15.41 9.17
CA GLU A 266 21.48 -15.55 10.32
C GLU A 266 22.93 -15.16 10.00
N ALA A 267 23.43 -15.44 8.78
CA ALA A 267 24.75 -14.97 8.36
C ALA A 267 24.84 -13.43 8.34
N ARG A 268 23.80 -12.73 7.87
CA ARG A 268 23.75 -11.25 7.93
C ARG A 268 23.69 -10.75 9.37
N ARG A 269 22.88 -11.37 10.23
CA ARG A 269 22.83 -11.06 11.66
C ARG A 269 24.19 -11.23 12.33
N GLN A 270 24.87 -12.35 12.09
CA GLN A 270 26.20 -12.65 12.65
C GLN A 270 27.28 -11.72 12.12
N SER A 271 27.24 -11.38 10.82
CA SER A 271 28.12 -10.38 10.20
C SER A 271 27.96 -9.02 10.89
N TRP A 272 26.72 -8.59 11.09
CA TRP A 272 26.40 -7.37 11.82
C TRP A 272 26.84 -7.43 13.29
N GLN A 273 26.61 -8.53 14.02
CA GLN A 273 27.06 -8.71 15.41
C GLN A 273 28.58 -8.65 15.51
N SER A 274 29.30 -9.40 14.67
CA SER A 274 30.76 -9.44 14.66
C SER A 274 31.37 -8.05 14.40
N LEU A 275 30.79 -7.29 13.47
CA LEU A 275 31.21 -5.91 13.21
C LEU A 275 30.92 -5.00 14.42
N THR A 276 29.76 -5.17 15.08
CA THR A 276 29.39 -4.45 16.31
C THR A 276 30.42 -4.68 17.41
N GLU A 277 30.73 -5.94 17.69
CA GLU A 277 31.68 -6.35 18.72
C GLU A 277 33.08 -5.82 18.42
N ALA A 278 33.55 -5.97 17.19
CA ALA A 278 34.84 -5.42 16.77
C ALA A 278 34.87 -3.88 16.84
N GLY A 279 33.77 -3.21 16.49
CA GLY A 279 33.61 -1.77 16.59
C GLY A 279 33.62 -1.27 18.04
N GLN A 280 32.95 -1.99 18.93
CA GLN A 280 32.98 -1.72 20.38
C GLN A 280 34.37 -1.99 20.95
N ALA A 281 35.04 -3.09 20.59
CA ALA A 281 36.41 -3.36 21.01
C ALA A 281 37.39 -2.27 20.53
N LEU A 282 37.24 -1.78 19.30
CA LEU A 282 37.98 -0.63 18.79
C LEU A 282 37.70 0.62 19.63
N ALA A 283 36.43 0.95 19.89
CA ALA A 283 36.06 2.16 20.62
C ALA A 283 36.44 2.12 22.10
N PHE A 284 36.34 0.98 22.78
CA PHE A 284 36.58 0.89 24.22
C PHE A 284 38.02 0.51 24.56
N GLN A 285 38.63 -0.37 23.77
CA GLN A 285 39.92 -1.01 24.08
C GLN A 285 41.03 -0.60 23.10
N GLY A 286 40.70 0.04 21.97
CA GLY A 286 41.67 0.36 20.92
C GLY A 286 42.09 -0.85 20.08
N THR A 287 41.36 -1.96 20.17
CA THR A 287 41.66 -3.20 19.43
C THR A 287 41.50 -2.97 17.93
N PRO A 288 42.53 -3.21 17.10
CA PRO A 288 42.43 -3.00 15.65
C PRO A 288 41.35 -3.87 15.00
N MET A 289 40.59 -3.28 14.09
CA MET A 289 39.56 -4.00 13.32
C MET A 289 40.16 -4.68 12.07
N PRO A 290 39.71 -5.89 11.70
CA PRO A 290 40.12 -6.53 10.45
C PRO A 290 39.77 -5.71 9.21
N ALA A 291 40.71 -5.60 8.27
CA ALA A 291 40.53 -4.81 7.04
C ALA A 291 39.36 -5.31 6.16
N THR A 292 39.02 -6.60 6.22
CA THR A 292 37.90 -7.18 5.48
C THR A 292 36.55 -6.59 5.85
N MET A 293 36.38 -6.13 7.11
CA MET A 293 35.12 -5.52 7.57
C MET A 293 34.89 -4.14 6.95
N VAL A 294 35.96 -3.43 6.58
CA VAL A 294 35.87 -2.09 5.95
C VAL A 294 35.13 -2.16 4.62
N HIS A 295 35.40 -3.19 3.81
CA HIS A 295 34.74 -3.37 2.52
C HIS A 295 33.28 -3.84 2.66
N ARG A 296 32.94 -4.54 3.75
CA ARG A 296 31.59 -5.07 3.94
C ARG A 296 30.60 -3.99 4.32
N ASN A 297 30.97 -3.12 5.26
CA ASN A 297 30.13 -1.98 5.66
C ASN A 297 30.99 -0.77 6.07
N PRO A 298 31.51 0.01 5.11
CA PRO A 298 32.44 1.11 5.38
C PRO A 298 31.79 2.22 6.22
N GLY A 299 30.49 2.46 6.06
CA GLY A 299 29.77 3.45 6.85
C GLY A 299 29.76 3.12 8.33
N ARG A 300 29.44 1.87 8.68
CA ARG A 300 29.42 1.43 10.07
C ARG A 300 30.81 1.38 10.70
N VAL A 301 31.82 0.99 9.94
CA VAL A 301 33.22 1.06 10.41
C VAL A 301 33.64 2.53 10.63
N ARG A 302 33.24 3.45 9.76
CA ARG A 302 33.47 4.90 9.93
C ARG A 302 32.81 5.44 11.20
N LEU A 303 31.59 4.98 11.54
CA LEU A 303 30.93 5.31 12.81
C LEU A 303 31.80 4.92 14.02
N TYR A 304 32.28 3.68 14.07
CA TYR A 304 33.12 3.19 15.18
C TYR A 304 34.51 3.83 15.22
N LEU A 305 35.11 4.16 14.07
CA LEU A 305 36.34 4.96 14.02
C LEU A 305 36.16 6.29 14.78
N TYR A 306 35.06 6.99 14.54
CA TYR A 306 34.81 8.26 15.21
C TYR A 306 34.46 8.12 16.69
N HIS A 307 33.84 7.01 17.11
CA HIS A 307 33.73 6.70 18.53
C HIS A 307 35.11 6.44 19.15
N ALA A 308 35.98 5.65 18.49
CA ALA A 308 37.33 5.38 18.97
C ALA A 308 38.22 6.63 19.06
N LEU A 309 38.09 7.57 18.13
CA LEU A 309 38.78 8.87 18.20
C LEU A 309 38.36 9.71 19.42
N ARG A 310 37.10 9.61 19.81
CA ARG A 310 36.53 10.36 20.94
C ARG A 310 36.81 9.69 22.29
N THR A 311 36.98 8.38 22.32
CA THR A 311 37.35 7.66 23.56
C THR A 311 38.85 7.59 23.79
N ALA A 312 39.69 7.91 22.80
CA ALA A 312 41.14 7.89 22.93
C ALA A 312 41.64 8.95 23.94
N VAL A 313 42.44 8.49 24.90
CA VAL A 313 42.99 9.30 26.00
C VAL A 313 44.46 9.71 25.77
N SER A 314 45.09 9.25 24.68
CA SER A 314 46.46 9.62 24.34
C SER A 314 46.67 9.79 22.83
N ARG A 315 47.71 10.55 22.46
CA ARG A 315 48.14 10.72 21.07
C ARG A 315 48.49 9.40 20.39
N GLU A 316 49.10 8.48 21.13
CA GLU A 316 49.47 7.15 20.63
C GLU A 316 48.24 6.34 20.23
N GLN A 317 47.19 6.33 21.07
CA GLN A 317 45.92 5.66 20.78
C GLN A 317 45.26 6.25 19.53
N VAL A 318 45.30 7.56 19.35
CA VAL A 318 44.74 8.21 18.15
C VAL A 318 45.53 7.82 16.90
N LEU A 319 46.85 7.87 16.94
CA LEU A 319 47.68 7.52 15.77
C LEU A 319 47.58 6.04 15.40
N ALA A 320 47.29 5.16 16.36
CA ALA A 320 47.03 3.74 16.10
C ALA A 320 45.79 3.50 15.21
N LEU A 321 44.87 4.47 15.12
CA LEU A 321 43.68 4.41 14.25
C LEU A 321 43.96 4.79 12.78
N LEU A 322 45.13 5.34 12.48
CA LEU A 322 45.46 5.86 11.15
C LEU A 322 45.37 4.80 10.04
N PRO A 323 45.84 3.54 10.20
CA PRO A 323 45.71 2.52 9.16
C PRO A 323 44.26 2.20 8.81
N LEU A 324 43.36 2.16 9.81
CA LEU A 324 41.93 1.95 9.58
C LEU A 324 41.31 3.13 8.82
N ALA A 325 41.66 4.36 9.21
CA ALA A 325 41.20 5.56 8.54
C ALA A 325 41.66 5.64 7.08
N GLN A 326 42.90 5.24 6.78
CA GLN A 326 43.41 5.14 5.41
C GLN A 326 42.65 4.11 4.57
N SER A 327 42.29 2.97 5.15
CA SER A 327 41.46 1.97 4.47
C SER A 327 40.06 2.51 4.15
N LEU A 328 39.43 3.20 5.10
CA LEU A 328 38.14 3.88 4.86
C LEU A 328 38.21 4.95 3.77
N ASP A 329 39.27 5.76 3.79
CA ASP A 329 39.52 6.79 2.78
C ASP A 329 39.72 6.18 1.38
N GLN A 330 40.36 5.02 1.28
CA GLN A 330 40.49 4.28 0.02
C GLN A 330 39.14 3.79 -0.51
N VAL A 331 38.31 3.19 0.36
CA VAL A 331 36.98 2.68 -0.03
C VAL A 331 36.04 3.82 -0.43
N SER A 332 36.01 4.90 0.35
CA SER A 332 35.14 6.06 0.09
C SER A 332 35.72 7.04 -0.94
N ARG A 333 36.97 6.84 -1.39
CA ARG A 333 37.70 7.77 -2.26
C ARG A 333 37.76 9.20 -1.70
N THR A 334 37.92 9.32 -0.38
CA THR A 334 38.06 10.61 0.33
C THR A 334 39.39 10.65 1.10
N ARG A 335 39.64 11.73 1.86
CA ARG A 335 40.75 11.82 2.83
C ARG A 335 40.26 12.23 4.23
N THR A 336 38.95 12.21 4.45
CA THR A 336 38.31 12.83 5.61
C THR A 336 38.58 12.07 6.90
N ALA A 337 38.67 10.73 6.83
CA ALA A 337 38.92 9.90 8.00
C ALA A 337 40.37 10.08 8.49
N SER A 338 41.36 10.02 7.59
CA SER A 338 42.76 10.21 7.95
C SER A 338 43.06 11.64 8.42
N SER A 339 42.45 12.66 7.79
CA SER A 339 42.52 14.05 8.28
C SER A 339 41.96 14.18 9.69
N SER A 340 40.83 13.54 10.00
CA SER A 340 40.25 13.54 11.35
C SER A 340 41.21 12.95 12.39
N VAL A 341 41.86 11.82 12.08
CA VAL A 341 42.87 11.20 12.95
C VAL A 341 44.05 12.15 13.19
N GLN A 342 44.57 12.75 12.11
CA GLN A 342 45.73 13.65 12.19
C GLN A 342 45.42 14.93 12.97
N SER A 343 44.21 15.48 12.81
CA SER A 343 43.74 16.67 13.52
C SER A 343 43.64 16.39 15.02
N VAL A 344 42.96 15.30 15.42
CA VAL A 344 42.82 14.93 16.85
C VAL A 344 44.18 14.58 17.48
N ALA A 345 45.13 14.03 16.74
CA ALA A 345 46.47 13.72 17.24
C ALA A 345 47.27 14.96 17.69
N GLN A 346 46.86 16.17 17.29
CA GLN A 346 47.46 17.44 17.68
C GLN A 346 46.85 18.04 18.96
N ALA A 347 45.79 17.43 19.51
CA ALA A 347 45.10 17.93 20.70
C ALA A 347 45.95 17.86 21.99
N ASN A 348 45.56 18.63 23.01
CA ASN A 348 46.18 18.57 24.33
C ASN A 348 45.53 17.47 25.19
N PHE A 349 46.15 16.30 25.23
CA PHE A 349 45.62 15.14 25.95
C PHE A 349 45.53 15.30 27.47
N THR A 350 46.28 16.20 28.09
CA THR A 350 46.11 16.52 29.51
C THR A 350 44.74 17.16 29.79
N LYS A 351 44.17 17.88 28.81
CA LYS A 351 42.81 18.46 28.89
C LYS A 351 41.75 17.51 28.35
N ARG A 352 42.04 16.83 27.23
CA ARG A 352 41.10 15.99 26.49
C ARG A 352 40.80 14.66 27.21
N ALA A 353 41.79 14.02 27.84
CA ALA A 353 41.63 12.66 28.38
C ALA A 353 40.47 12.52 29.39
N PRO A 354 40.28 13.40 30.39
CA PRO A 354 39.13 13.29 31.31
C PRO A 354 37.77 13.49 30.63
N LEU A 355 37.73 14.23 29.52
CA LEU A 355 36.52 14.45 28.73
C LEU A 355 36.20 13.23 27.86
N ALA A 356 37.23 12.61 27.28
CA ALA A 356 37.15 11.35 26.55
C ALA A 356 36.73 10.17 27.43
N GLU A 357 37.16 10.12 28.69
CA GLU A 357 36.69 9.11 29.66
C GLU A 357 35.20 9.28 29.98
N THR A 358 34.74 10.52 30.14
CA THR A 358 33.31 10.79 30.33
C THR A 358 32.52 10.40 29.07
N TYR A 359 33.05 10.67 27.88
CA TYR A 359 32.47 10.23 26.61
C TYR A 359 32.37 8.71 26.53
N ARG A 360 33.44 8.01 26.94
CA ARG A 360 33.49 6.53 26.97
C ARG A 360 32.42 5.96 27.90
N ALA A 361 32.22 6.55 29.08
CA ALA A 361 31.15 6.14 29.99
C ALA A 361 29.76 6.31 29.35
N LEU A 362 29.53 7.46 28.72
CA LEU A 362 28.28 7.74 28.01
C LEU A 362 28.03 6.80 26.81
N LEU A 363 29.09 6.45 26.06
CA LEU A 363 28.99 5.51 24.94
C LEU A 363 28.64 4.09 25.42
N SER A 364 29.13 3.70 26.60
CA SER A 364 28.83 2.38 27.18
C SER A 364 27.40 2.28 27.70
N ASP A 365 26.89 3.36 28.29
CA ASP A 365 25.54 3.46 28.80
C ASP A 365 25.02 4.89 28.58
N PRO A 366 24.12 5.10 27.59
CA PRO A 366 23.51 6.41 27.35
C PRO A 366 22.78 7.00 28.58
N GLY A 367 22.35 6.15 29.52
CA GLY A 367 21.73 6.53 30.79
C GLY A 367 22.71 6.86 31.91
N ALA A 368 24.03 6.69 31.70
CA ALA A 368 25.05 6.89 32.74
C ALA A 368 25.08 8.33 33.28
N LEU A 369 24.60 9.31 32.50
CA LEU A 369 24.52 10.70 32.90
C LEU A 369 23.06 11.14 33.03
N PRO A 370 22.57 11.47 34.24
CA PRO A 370 21.25 12.08 34.37
C PRO A 370 21.24 13.45 33.68
N PRO A 371 20.07 13.99 33.29
CA PRO A 371 19.98 15.22 32.48
C PRO A 371 20.80 16.42 32.98
N PRO A 372 20.87 16.72 34.30
CA PRO A 372 21.73 17.80 34.80
C PRO A 372 23.23 17.53 34.61
N ALA A 373 23.67 16.28 34.77
CA ALA A 373 25.06 15.87 34.57
C ALA A 373 25.44 15.90 33.09
N ALA A 374 24.54 15.48 32.21
CA ALA A 374 24.71 15.59 30.76
C ALA A 374 24.88 17.06 30.33
N ALA A 375 24.03 17.96 30.83
CA ALA A 375 24.14 19.40 30.55
C ALA A 375 25.48 19.98 31.05
N ALA A 376 25.90 19.62 32.27
CA ALA A 376 27.20 20.05 32.82
C ALA A 376 28.38 19.51 32.01
N TYR A 377 28.28 18.31 31.46
CA TYR A 377 29.30 17.72 30.59
C TYR A 377 29.41 18.47 29.26
N LEU A 378 28.30 18.79 28.60
CA LEU A 378 28.30 19.60 27.38
C LEU A 378 28.94 20.99 27.62
N GLU A 379 28.66 21.63 28.76
CA GLU A 379 29.30 22.91 29.13
C GLU A 379 30.81 22.79 29.39
N ARG A 380 31.27 21.66 29.93
CA ARG A 380 32.73 21.39 30.05
C ARG A 380 33.37 21.27 28.68
N LEU A 381 32.72 20.56 27.75
CA LEU A 381 33.21 20.42 26.37
C LEU A 381 33.29 21.78 25.65
N ARG A 382 32.23 22.61 25.75
CA ARG A 382 32.23 23.98 25.20
C ARG A 382 33.40 24.82 25.70
N ARG A 383 33.65 24.83 27.01
CA ARG A 383 34.76 25.58 27.62
C ARG A 383 36.14 25.04 27.25
N SER A 384 36.25 23.74 26.98
CA SER A 384 37.51 23.10 26.60
C SER A 384 37.90 23.36 25.14
N GLY A 385 36.93 23.65 24.27
CA GLY A 385 37.14 23.81 22.83
C GLY A 385 37.22 22.50 22.03
N GLU A 386 37.01 21.34 22.67
CA GLU A 386 37.04 20.01 22.03
C GLU A 386 35.75 19.77 21.20
N GLN A 387 35.73 20.28 19.97
CA GLN A 387 34.53 20.33 19.12
C GLN A 387 34.03 18.94 18.66
N ASP A 388 34.94 18.01 18.35
CA ASP A 388 34.57 16.67 17.90
C ASP A 388 33.92 15.84 19.03
N LEU A 389 34.41 16.00 20.26
CA LEU A 389 33.82 15.45 21.48
C LEU A 389 32.45 16.08 21.76
N LEU A 390 32.32 17.40 21.64
CA LEU A 390 31.05 18.11 21.80
C LEU A 390 30.01 17.59 20.82
N LEU A 391 30.35 17.54 19.53
CA LEU A 391 29.46 17.02 18.50
C LEU A 391 29.05 15.57 18.81
N GLY A 392 30.02 14.70 19.09
CA GLY A 392 29.75 13.31 19.41
C GLY A 392 28.87 13.14 20.66
N ALA A 393 29.07 13.97 21.69
CA ALA A 393 28.28 13.90 22.92
C ALA A 393 26.84 14.34 22.68
N ILE A 394 26.62 15.38 21.87
CA ILE A 394 25.28 15.79 21.46
C ILE A 394 24.56 14.66 20.70
N LEU A 395 25.25 13.99 19.77
CA LEU A 395 24.70 12.85 19.01
C LEU A 395 24.37 11.65 19.92
N LEU A 396 25.24 11.29 20.87
CA LEU A 396 24.99 10.17 21.79
C LEU A 396 23.81 10.44 22.75
N LEU A 397 23.58 11.71 23.09
CA LEU A 397 22.48 12.12 23.97
C LEU A 397 21.15 12.28 23.22
N GLY A 398 21.13 12.14 21.88
CA GLY A 398 19.94 12.43 21.07
C GLY A 398 19.49 13.89 21.20
N ALA A 399 20.44 14.81 21.41
CA ALA A 399 20.16 16.21 21.75
C ALA A 399 20.32 17.17 20.56
N GLU A 400 20.39 16.65 19.33
CA GLU A 400 20.65 17.41 18.11
C GLU A 400 19.61 18.50 17.89
N ARG A 401 18.32 18.18 17.99
CA ARG A 401 17.23 19.14 17.82
C ARG A 401 17.32 20.28 18.84
N ARG A 402 17.64 19.96 20.10
CA ARG A 402 17.81 20.94 21.18
C ARG A 402 19.02 21.87 20.95
N HIS A 403 20.06 21.38 20.27
CA HIS A 403 21.29 22.11 19.99
C HIS A 403 21.50 22.40 18.50
N LEU A 404 20.42 22.56 17.73
CA LEU A 404 20.44 22.53 16.26
C LEU A 404 21.47 23.49 15.62
N ALA A 405 21.44 24.78 16.01
CA ALA A 405 22.37 25.78 15.47
C ALA A 405 23.84 25.51 15.88
N GLU A 406 24.05 24.87 17.04
CA GLU A 406 25.38 24.47 17.47
C GLU A 406 25.88 23.24 16.70
N VAL A 407 25.02 22.24 16.48
CA VAL A 407 25.33 21.09 15.63
C VAL A 407 25.66 21.54 14.22
N GLU A 408 24.88 22.45 13.63
CA GLU A 408 25.16 22.98 12.29
C GLU A 408 26.56 23.59 12.19
N ARG A 409 26.94 24.46 13.13
CA ARG A 409 28.28 25.04 13.18
C ARG A 409 29.38 23.98 13.39
N LEU A 410 29.15 22.99 14.26
CA LEU A 410 30.11 21.91 14.51
C LEU A 410 30.29 21.02 13.28
N VAL A 411 29.22 20.75 12.54
CA VAL A 411 29.24 19.98 11.28
C VAL A 411 30.05 20.72 10.22
N GLN A 412 29.78 22.02 10.01
CA GLN A 412 30.51 22.84 9.03
C GLN A 412 32.00 22.99 9.37
N GLY A 413 32.36 22.97 10.66
CA GLY A 413 33.74 23.01 11.13
C GLY A 413 34.44 21.64 11.17
N SER A 414 33.76 20.55 10.80
CA SER A 414 34.32 19.19 10.88
C SER A 414 35.09 18.79 9.63
N GLU A 415 36.06 17.90 9.78
CA GLU A 415 36.84 17.33 8.67
C GLU A 415 36.00 16.43 7.74
N ASP A 416 34.89 15.88 8.23
CA ASP A 416 33.97 15.01 7.47
C ASP A 416 32.54 15.57 7.49
N VAL A 417 32.39 16.76 6.90
CA VAL A 417 31.12 17.50 6.84
C VAL A 417 29.99 16.62 6.31
N LEU A 418 30.24 15.90 5.21
CA LEU A 418 29.22 15.06 4.59
C LEU A 418 28.80 13.92 5.54
N TRP A 419 29.72 13.27 6.26
CA TRP A 419 29.32 12.24 7.22
C TRP A 419 28.43 12.76 8.36
N TYR A 420 28.72 13.94 8.90
CA TYR A 420 27.98 14.51 10.04
C TYR A 420 26.73 15.29 9.63
N ARG A 421 26.58 15.65 8.35
CA ARG A 421 25.38 16.29 7.83
C ARG A 421 24.13 15.40 7.95
N GLY A 422 24.27 14.08 7.99
CA GLY A 422 23.14 13.14 8.06
C GLY A 422 22.29 13.31 9.33
N PRO A 423 22.88 13.15 10.54
CA PRO A 423 22.20 13.44 11.79
C PRO A 423 21.67 14.89 11.88
N LEU A 424 22.40 15.87 11.35
CA LEU A 424 21.92 17.26 11.28
C LEU A 424 20.65 17.37 10.44
N VAL A 425 20.60 16.74 9.27
CA VAL A 425 19.42 16.71 8.41
C VAL A 425 18.23 16.06 9.11
N LYS A 426 18.42 14.93 9.83
CA LYS A 426 17.36 14.31 10.63
C LYS A 426 16.82 15.29 11.68
N ALA A 427 17.71 16.00 12.39
CA ALA A 427 17.32 16.99 13.39
C ALA A 427 16.60 18.21 12.79
N GLN A 428 17.05 18.69 11.62
CA GLN A 428 16.39 19.78 10.88
C GLN A 428 14.99 19.37 10.42
N ALA A 429 14.85 18.17 9.83
CA ALA A 429 13.56 17.64 9.40
C ALA A 429 12.60 17.45 10.58
N SER A 430 13.09 16.97 11.73
CA SER A 430 12.30 16.85 12.97
C SER A 430 11.83 18.22 13.48
N GLU A 431 12.68 19.25 13.45
CA GLU A 431 12.30 20.62 13.83
C GLU A 431 11.32 21.24 12.85
N GLU A 432 11.50 21.02 11.55
CA GLU A 432 10.56 21.43 10.50
C GLU A 432 9.19 20.79 10.73
N MET A 433 9.14 19.50 11.05
CA MET A 433 7.92 18.80 11.42
C MET A 433 7.28 19.36 12.70
N ALA A 434 8.06 19.63 13.74
CA ALA A 434 7.54 20.20 14.98
C ALA A 434 6.89 21.58 14.75
N ARG A 435 7.40 22.36 13.79
CA ARG A 435 6.84 23.65 13.36
C ARG A 435 5.73 23.54 12.32
N GLY A 436 5.37 22.33 11.90
CA GLY A 436 4.33 22.12 10.91
C GLY A 436 4.76 22.27 9.44
N ALA A 437 6.06 22.34 9.16
CA ALA A 437 6.64 22.52 7.83
C ALA A 437 7.00 21.17 7.17
N GLY A 438 6.03 20.25 7.07
CA GLY A 438 6.27 18.88 6.60
C GLY A 438 6.82 18.77 5.17
N LEU A 439 6.41 19.66 4.26
CA LEU A 439 6.95 19.71 2.89
C LEU A 439 8.44 20.10 2.87
N ALA A 440 8.87 20.98 3.77
CA ALA A 440 10.28 21.36 3.88
C ALA A 440 11.11 20.19 4.42
N ALA A 441 10.58 19.48 5.43
CA ALA A 441 11.21 18.28 5.98
C ALA A 441 11.38 17.18 4.92
N GLU A 442 10.35 16.92 4.13
CA GLU A 442 10.40 15.97 3.02
C GLU A 442 11.47 16.35 2.00
N GLN A 443 11.42 17.59 1.49
CA GLN A 443 12.36 18.05 0.47
C GLN A 443 13.81 17.93 0.96
N ARG A 444 14.05 18.33 2.22
CA ARG A 444 15.37 18.22 2.86
C ARG A 444 15.86 16.78 2.93
N LEU A 445 15.00 15.84 3.34
CA LEU A 445 15.36 14.42 3.41
C LEU A 445 15.62 13.85 2.02
N ARG A 446 14.76 14.13 1.03
CA ARG A 446 14.93 13.65 -0.36
C ARG A 446 16.23 14.13 -0.98
N ASP A 447 16.55 15.43 -0.84
CA ASP A 447 17.78 16.01 -1.36
C ASP A 447 19.01 15.39 -0.71
N ALA A 448 18.96 15.18 0.61
CA ALA A 448 20.04 14.52 1.33
C ALA A 448 20.20 13.07 0.88
N VAL A 449 19.13 12.27 0.80
CA VAL A 449 19.18 10.88 0.34
C VAL A 449 19.91 10.76 -1.00
N GLU A 450 19.58 11.62 -1.97
CA GLU A 450 20.22 11.64 -3.29
C GLU A 450 21.70 12.05 -3.22
N GLU A 451 22.04 13.04 -2.39
CA GLU A 451 23.43 13.43 -2.12
C GLU A 451 24.26 12.25 -1.59
N TYR A 452 23.75 11.51 -0.60
CA TYR A 452 24.46 10.34 -0.03
C TYR A 452 24.54 9.16 -1.00
N ARG A 453 23.51 8.92 -1.82
CA ARG A 453 23.55 7.89 -2.87
C ARG A 453 24.68 8.18 -3.87
N ARG A 454 24.78 9.43 -4.35
CA ARG A 454 25.85 9.87 -5.26
C ARG A 454 27.24 9.77 -4.64
N ALA A 455 27.34 10.01 -3.34
CA ALA A 455 28.59 9.91 -2.59
C ALA A 455 28.99 8.46 -2.23
N GLY A 456 28.15 7.46 -2.50
CA GLY A 456 28.41 6.06 -2.13
C GLY A 456 28.42 5.81 -0.61
N LEU A 457 27.64 6.59 0.14
CA LEU A 457 27.55 6.50 1.60
C LEU A 457 26.26 5.78 2.02
N ASP A 458 26.16 4.50 1.67
CA ASP A 458 24.94 3.69 1.81
C ASP A 458 24.36 3.73 3.23
N TYR A 459 25.17 3.54 4.27
CA TYR A 459 24.73 3.59 5.68
C TYR A 459 23.96 4.88 6.03
N ARG A 460 24.44 6.04 5.54
CA ARG A 460 23.78 7.32 5.78
C ARG A 460 22.54 7.50 4.90
N SER A 461 22.61 7.03 3.65
CA SER A 461 21.45 7.06 2.76
C SER A 461 20.29 6.21 3.30
N ILE A 462 20.56 4.98 3.75
CA ILE A 462 19.59 4.07 4.36
C ILE A 462 18.97 4.71 5.61
N SER A 463 19.79 5.27 6.50
CA SER A 463 19.31 5.95 7.72
C SER A 463 18.41 7.17 7.45
N LEU A 464 18.62 7.86 6.33
CA LEU A 464 17.76 8.98 5.90
C LEU A 464 16.51 8.50 5.15
N GLN A 465 16.58 7.39 4.43
CA GLN A 465 15.42 6.75 3.82
C GLN A 465 14.47 6.19 4.88
N GLU A 466 15.00 5.60 5.94
CA GLU A 466 14.22 5.18 7.12
C GLU A 466 13.48 6.39 7.75
N GLU A 467 14.18 7.51 7.98
CA GLU A 467 13.52 8.73 8.49
C GLU A 467 12.46 9.27 7.52
N LEU A 468 12.71 9.18 6.20
CA LEU A 468 11.76 9.59 5.17
C LEU A 468 10.52 8.67 5.12
N SER A 469 10.71 7.37 5.30
CA SER A 469 9.62 6.39 5.44
C SER A 469 8.76 6.70 6.68
N THR A 470 9.40 6.92 7.82
CA THR A 470 8.73 7.34 9.06
C THR A 470 7.99 8.66 8.89
N LEU A 471 8.58 9.65 8.20
CA LEU A 471 7.93 10.91 7.87
C LEU A 471 6.67 10.68 7.03
N TYR A 472 6.74 9.86 5.99
CA TYR A 472 5.60 9.55 5.13
C TYR A 472 4.48 8.82 5.88
N ASN A 473 4.82 7.87 6.76
CA ASN A 473 3.85 7.23 7.65
C ASN A 473 3.16 8.25 8.57
N LYS A 474 3.92 9.19 9.14
CA LYS A 474 3.34 10.29 9.94
C LYS A 474 2.38 11.13 9.10
N LEU A 475 2.77 11.52 7.89
CA LEU A 475 1.95 12.31 6.95
C LEU A 475 0.78 11.54 6.31
N ASP A 476 0.56 10.28 6.70
CA ASP A 476 -0.45 9.37 6.12
C ASP A 476 -0.30 9.14 4.61
N ARG A 477 0.95 9.27 4.11
CA ARG A 477 1.39 9.01 2.73
C ARG A 477 1.97 7.60 2.62
N ARG A 478 1.07 6.62 2.75
CA ARG A 478 1.41 5.24 3.11
C ARG A 478 2.21 4.55 2.01
N ARG A 479 1.92 4.85 0.74
CA ARG A 479 2.62 4.26 -0.40
C ARG A 479 4.05 4.76 -0.56
N GLU A 480 4.26 6.06 -0.43
CA GLU A 480 5.61 6.62 -0.45
C GLU A 480 6.45 6.06 0.69
N ALA A 481 5.85 5.87 1.87
CA ALA A 481 6.50 5.19 2.98
C ALA A 481 6.91 3.75 2.60
N MET A 482 5.99 2.94 2.06
CA MET A 482 6.29 1.56 1.64
C MET A 482 7.36 1.47 0.58
N GLN A 483 7.32 2.35 -0.43
CA GLN A 483 8.28 2.34 -1.53
C GLN A 483 9.68 2.64 -1.04
N VAL A 484 9.84 3.73 -0.27
CA VAL A 484 11.14 4.11 0.31
C VAL A 484 11.64 3.03 1.27
N ALA A 485 10.76 2.45 2.10
CA ALA A 485 11.14 1.41 3.04
C ALA A 485 11.63 0.13 2.35
N ARG A 486 10.96 -0.31 1.27
CA ARG A 486 11.38 -1.50 0.49
C ARG A 486 12.73 -1.28 -0.18
N GLU A 487 12.94 -0.15 -0.84
CA GLU A 487 14.22 0.21 -1.45
C GLU A 487 15.36 0.25 -0.43
N ALA A 488 15.10 0.85 0.73
CA ALA A 488 16.06 0.95 1.82
C ALA A 488 16.37 -0.43 2.43
N LEU A 489 15.37 -1.31 2.53
CA LEU A 489 15.53 -2.66 3.10
C LEU A 489 16.43 -3.52 2.20
N GLU A 490 16.27 -3.42 0.88
CA GLU A 490 17.16 -4.07 -0.07
C GLU A 490 18.60 -3.54 0.03
N ALA A 491 18.77 -2.23 0.20
CA ALA A 491 20.09 -1.62 0.40
C ALA A 491 20.74 -2.04 1.73
N ALA A 492 19.96 -2.11 2.81
CA ALA A 492 20.40 -2.59 4.11
C ALA A 492 20.89 -4.04 4.03
N ARG A 493 20.17 -4.92 3.33
CA ARG A 493 20.57 -6.32 3.11
C ARG A 493 21.87 -6.47 2.34
N ARG A 494 22.13 -5.61 1.34
CA ARG A 494 23.39 -5.63 0.58
C ARG A 494 24.61 -5.27 1.45
N THR A 495 24.40 -4.50 2.51
CA THR A 495 25.46 -4.00 3.41
C THR A 495 25.48 -4.68 4.77
N ASP A 496 24.73 -5.78 4.93
CA ASP A 496 24.49 -6.47 6.21
C ASP A 496 24.09 -5.53 7.36
N ASP A 497 23.31 -4.49 7.07
CA ASP A 497 22.85 -3.56 8.10
C ASP A 497 21.58 -4.08 8.78
N TRP A 498 21.77 -5.11 9.62
CA TRP A 498 20.68 -5.77 10.35
C TRP A 498 19.83 -4.81 11.19
N PHE A 499 20.42 -3.72 11.71
CA PHE A 499 19.71 -2.73 12.50
C PHE A 499 18.67 -1.98 11.64
N HIS A 500 19.09 -1.44 10.49
CA HIS A 500 18.14 -0.79 9.60
C HIS A 500 17.19 -1.78 8.92
N GLU A 501 17.61 -3.03 8.66
CA GLU A 501 16.66 -4.06 8.21
C GLU A 501 15.48 -4.22 9.18
N ASP A 502 15.76 -4.24 10.49
CA ASP A 502 14.75 -4.41 11.54
C ASP A 502 13.78 -3.23 11.62
N LEU A 503 14.30 -1.99 11.61
CA LEU A 503 13.48 -0.76 11.59
C LEU A 503 12.57 -0.70 10.36
N LEU A 504 13.11 -1.00 9.19
CA LEU A 504 12.39 -0.88 7.92
C LEU A 504 11.29 -1.94 7.77
N VAL A 505 11.50 -3.15 8.31
CA VAL A 505 10.44 -4.16 8.38
C VAL A 505 9.27 -3.67 9.26
N PHE A 506 9.57 -3.02 10.38
CA PHE A 506 8.52 -2.47 11.25
C PHE A 506 7.79 -1.27 10.62
N ASP A 507 8.50 -0.39 9.90
CA ASP A 507 7.87 0.66 9.10
C ASP A 507 6.87 0.09 8.09
N LEU A 508 7.21 -1.03 7.43
CA LEU A 508 6.33 -1.72 6.49
C LEU A 508 5.08 -2.31 7.17
N VAL A 509 5.16 -2.75 8.43
CA VAL A 509 3.96 -3.13 9.22
C VAL A 509 3.01 -1.96 9.32
N THR A 510 3.52 -0.80 9.73
CA THR A 510 2.72 0.42 9.90
C THR A 510 2.08 0.84 8.59
N SER A 511 2.86 0.86 7.50
CA SER A 511 2.36 1.29 6.20
C SER A 511 1.33 0.31 5.61
N ALA A 512 1.53 -1.01 5.74
CA ALA A 512 0.58 -2.01 5.24
C ALA A 512 -0.76 -1.94 6.01
N ARG A 513 -0.71 -1.85 7.34
CA ARG A 513 -1.92 -1.69 8.17
C ARG A 513 -2.68 -0.43 7.79
N LEU A 514 -1.97 0.70 7.73
CA LEU A 514 -2.59 1.96 7.34
C LEU A 514 -3.15 1.86 5.92
N SER A 515 -2.54 1.11 5.00
CA SER A 515 -3.05 0.92 3.64
C SER A 515 -4.26 -0.03 3.53
N HIS A 516 -4.78 -0.54 4.66
CA HIS A 516 -5.83 -1.57 4.71
C HIS A 516 -5.43 -2.86 3.99
N GLU A 517 -4.17 -3.24 4.15
CA GLU A 517 -3.58 -4.49 3.66
C GLU A 517 -3.26 -5.41 4.86
N PRO A 518 -4.28 -5.99 5.54
CA PRO A 518 -4.09 -6.73 6.77
C PRO A 518 -3.25 -8.01 6.58
N ALA A 519 -3.31 -8.66 5.42
CA ALA A 519 -2.53 -9.88 5.19
C ALA A 519 -1.03 -9.56 5.05
N LEU A 520 -0.69 -8.47 4.35
CA LEU A 520 0.66 -7.92 4.28
C LEU A 520 1.15 -7.45 5.64
N ALA A 521 0.31 -6.75 6.42
CA ALA A 521 0.66 -6.33 7.77
C ALA A 521 1.02 -7.53 8.66
N ARG A 522 0.22 -8.62 8.61
CA ARG A 522 0.53 -9.88 9.30
C ARG A 522 1.83 -10.52 8.81
N ALA A 523 2.09 -10.52 7.51
CA ALA A 523 3.33 -11.07 6.95
C ALA A 523 4.58 -10.31 7.43
N TYR A 524 4.55 -8.98 7.42
CA TYR A 524 5.66 -8.17 7.97
C TYR A 524 5.81 -8.35 9.49
N LEU A 525 4.70 -8.48 10.24
CA LEU A 525 4.73 -8.77 11.68
C LEU A 525 5.36 -10.13 11.98
N ASP A 526 5.05 -11.15 11.18
CA ASP A 526 5.63 -12.49 11.32
C ASP A 526 7.15 -12.45 11.08
N GLU A 527 7.64 -11.71 10.09
CA GLU A 527 9.07 -11.47 9.87
C GLU A 527 9.68 -10.70 11.06
N TYR A 528 9.04 -9.62 11.51
CA TYR A 528 9.49 -8.78 12.62
C TYR A 528 9.70 -9.57 13.91
N LEU A 529 8.71 -10.38 14.30
CA LEU A 529 8.80 -11.22 15.50
C LEU A 529 9.92 -12.27 15.38
N ARG A 530 10.08 -12.88 14.20
CA ARG A 530 11.07 -13.96 13.99
C ARG A 530 12.52 -13.48 14.03
N ARG A 531 12.77 -12.18 13.84
CA ARG A 531 14.11 -11.59 13.94
C ARG A 531 14.68 -11.64 15.37
N SER A 532 13.81 -11.48 16.38
CA SER A 532 14.18 -11.48 17.81
C SER A 532 13.02 -12.03 18.69
N PRO A 533 12.68 -13.33 18.58
CA PRO A 533 11.53 -13.91 19.28
C PRO A 533 11.64 -13.87 20.81
N GLU A 534 12.86 -13.76 21.35
CA GLU A 534 13.14 -13.64 22.77
C GLU A 534 12.78 -12.27 23.37
N ASP A 535 12.74 -11.21 22.54
CA ASP A 535 12.48 -9.84 22.99
C ASP A 535 11.03 -9.69 23.45
N CYS A 536 10.86 -9.38 24.75
CA CYS A 536 9.53 -9.26 25.35
C CYS A 536 8.77 -8.02 24.86
N ALA A 537 9.45 -6.89 24.65
CA ALA A 537 8.79 -5.67 24.19
C ALA A 537 8.26 -5.89 22.77
N ARG A 538 9.08 -6.51 21.92
CA ARG A 538 8.71 -6.93 20.56
C ARG A 538 7.52 -7.88 20.55
N ARG A 539 7.52 -8.90 21.41
CA ARG A 539 6.39 -9.84 21.53
C ARG A 539 5.11 -9.12 21.95
N ALA A 540 5.18 -8.22 22.92
CA ALA A 540 4.02 -7.43 23.32
C ALA A 540 3.48 -6.59 22.16
N GLU A 541 4.37 -5.90 21.44
CA GLU A 541 4.02 -5.10 20.27
C GLU A 541 3.39 -5.94 19.15
N TYR A 542 3.99 -7.08 18.78
CA TYR A 542 3.45 -8.03 17.81
C TYR A 542 2.00 -8.40 18.11
N HIS A 543 1.73 -8.77 19.37
CA HIS A 543 0.40 -9.19 19.79
C HIS A 543 -0.59 -8.02 19.84
N TYR A 544 -0.17 -6.81 20.25
CA TYR A 544 -1.06 -5.65 20.16
C TYR A 544 -1.42 -5.31 18.72
N PHE A 545 -0.47 -5.39 17.77
CA PHE A 545 -0.77 -5.14 16.36
C PHE A 545 -1.75 -6.16 15.79
N ARG A 546 -1.55 -7.45 16.12
CA ARG A 546 -2.52 -8.50 15.75
C ARG A 546 -3.88 -8.31 16.39
N ALA A 547 -3.93 -7.83 17.63
CA ALA A 547 -5.18 -7.49 18.29
C ALA A 547 -5.93 -6.38 17.54
N LEU A 548 -5.23 -5.35 17.07
CA LEU A 548 -5.83 -4.29 16.27
C LEU A 548 -6.39 -4.83 14.94
N LEU A 549 -5.61 -5.64 14.21
CA LEU A 549 -6.08 -6.26 12.97
C LEU A 549 -7.31 -7.16 13.20
N ALA A 550 -7.36 -7.87 14.33
CA ALA A 550 -8.52 -8.68 14.71
C ALA A 550 -9.75 -7.81 15.04
N VAL A 551 -9.57 -6.65 15.69
CA VAL A 551 -10.63 -5.66 15.92
C VAL A 551 -11.19 -5.12 14.61
N GLU A 552 -10.32 -4.73 13.68
CA GLU A 552 -10.70 -4.22 12.35
C GLU A 552 -11.49 -5.27 11.55
N ALA A 553 -11.19 -6.56 11.76
CA ALA A 553 -11.92 -7.70 11.22
C ALA A 553 -13.17 -8.11 12.04
N LEU A 554 -13.55 -7.33 13.06
CA LEU A 554 -14.67 -7.58 13.97
C LEU A 554 -14.54 -8.88 14.82
N ASP A 555 -13.33 -9.45 14.94
CA ASP A 555 -13.00 -10.60 15.80
C ASP A 555 -12.53 -10.15 17.20
N ALA A 556 -13.49 -9.70 18.01
CA ALA A 556 -13.21 -9.28 19.38
C ALA A 556 -12.70 -10.43 20.28
N THR A 557 -13.02 -11.69 19.97
CA THR A 557 -12.50 -12.84 20.73
C THR A 557 -11.03 -13.08 20.40
N GLY A 558 -10.65 -13.03 19.12
CA GLY A 558 -9.26 -13.07 18.68
C GLY A 558 -8.45 -11.93 19.23
N ALA A 559 -8.96 -10.71 19.16
CA ALA A 559 -8.29 -9.55 19.70
C ALA A 559 -7.99 -9.68 21.20
N ARG A 560 -8.94 -10.17 22.02
CA ARG A 560 -8.69 -10.43 23.46
C ARG A 560 -7.65 -11.53 23.69
N ARG A 561 -7.63 -12.59 22.87
CA ARG A 561 -6.57 -13.62 22.95
C ARG A 561 -5.19 -13.01 22.72
N GLU A 562 -5.06 -12.18 21.69
CA GLU A 562 -3.80 -11.49 21.36
C GLU A 562 -3.39 -10.52 22.49
N VAL A 563 -4.31 -9.71 23.02
CA VAL A 563 -4.01 -8.84 24.19
C VAL A 563 -3.55 -9.63 25.40
N ALA A 564 -4.16 -10.78 25.69
CA ALA A 564 -3.70 -11.64 26.78
C ALA A 564 -2.27 -12.14 26.56
N GLN A 565 -1.89 -12.47 25.32
CA GLN A 565 -0.50 -12.83 24.99
C GLN A 565 0.45 -11.65 25.16
N ALA A 566 0.04 -10.44 24.74
CA ALA A 566 0.85 -9.23 24.92
C ALA A 566 1.15 -8.95 26.40
N GLN A 567 0.17 -9.19 27.29
CA GLN A 567 0.29 -8.97 28.73
C GLN A 567 1.23 -9.97 29.44
N THR A 568 1.60 -11.08 28.80
CA THR A 568 2.64 -11.98 29.34
C THR A 568 4.01 -11.31 29.41
N CYS A 569 4.18 -10.19 28.70
CA CYS A 569 5.40 -9.40 28.66
C CYS A 569 5.26 -8.07 29.43
N PRO A 570 6.18 -7.75 30.36
CA PRO A 570 6.20 -6.46 31.03
C PRO A 570 6.78 -5.38 30.09
N ALA A 571 5.92 -4.79 29.25
CA ALA A 571 6.28 -3.68 28.37
C ALA A 571 5.78 -2.32 28.88
N ALA A 572 6.52 -1.26 28.54
CA ALA A 572 6.12 0.12 28.76
C ALA A 572 4.80 0.43 28.02
N PRO A 573 3.93 1.29 28.56
CA PRO A 573 2.69 1.65 27.88
C PRO A 573 2.99 2.42 26.59
N THR A 574 2.18 2.19 25.57
CA THR A 574 2.25 2.92 24.29
C THR A 574 0.88 3.52 23.95
N LEU A 575 0.84 4.59 23.15
CA LEU A 575 -0.43 5.13 22.62
C LEU A 575 -1.21 4.06 21.84
N PHE A 576 -0.47 3.18 21.15
CA PHE A 576 -1.03 2.08 20.38
C PHE A 576 -1.76 1.06 21.27
N GLU A 577 -1.18 0.69 22.43
CA GLU A 577 -1.86 -0.16 23.43
C GLU A 577 -3.21 0.45 23.84
N ILE A 578 -3.26 1.77 24.09
CA ILE A 578 -4.51 2.44 24.48
C ILE A 578 -5.54 2.43 23.35
N ALA A 579 -5.12 2.63 22.11
CA ALA A 579 -6.00 2.57 20.95
C ALA A 579 -6.71 1.20 20.86
N VAL A 580 -5.94 0.11 21.00
CA VAL A 580 -6.47 -1.26 21.02
C VAL A 580 -7.52 -1.46 22.13
N TYR A 581 -7.23 -1.03 23.36
CA TYR A 581 -8.24 -1.10 24.43
C TYR A 581 -9.48 -0.28 24.11
N GLY A 582 -9.31 0.94 23.63
CA GLY A 582 -10.43 1.81 23.28
C GLY A 582 -11.32 1.21 22.21
N ASP A 583 -10.80 0.33 21.34
CA ASP A 583 -11.58 -0.36 20.34
C ASP A 583 -12.19 -1.66 20.86
N LEU A 584 -11.43 -2.46 21.61
CA LEU A 584 -11.92 -3.67 22.26
C LEU A 584 -13.11 -3.41 23.20
N LEU A 585 -13.05 -2.33 23.96
CA LEU A 585 -14.10 -1.98 24.94
C LEU A 585 -15.47 -1.74 24.27
N ARG A 586 -15.52 -1.50 22.95
CA ARG A 586 -16.76 -1.36 22.16
C ARG A 586 -17.51 -2.69 22.03
N PHE A 587 -16.79 -3.82 22.06
CA PHE A 587 -17.33 -5.18 21.93
C PHE A 587 -17.64 -5.83 23.30
N GLY A 588 -17.95 -5.02 24.30
CA GLY A 588 -18.23 -5.46 25.68
C GLY A 588 -16.99 -5.36 26.58
N ALA A 589 -17.07 -4.52 27.61
CA ALA A 589 -15.94 -4.25 28.50
C ALA A 589 -15.93 -5.13 29.74
N THR A 590 -14.76 -5.61 30.14
CA THR A 590 -14.51 -6.10 31.50
C THR A 590 -13.95 -4.98 32.39
N GLU A 591 -14.22 -5.04 33.69
CA GLU A 591 -13.67 -4.08 34.65
C GLU A 591 -12.13 -4.13 34.68
N ALA A 592 -11.55 -5.30 34.47
CA ALA A 592 -10.11 -5.49 34.40
C ALA A 592 -9.48 -4.78 33.18
N GLU A 593 -10.08 -4.88 31.99
CA GLU A 593 -9.61 -4.17 30.79
C GLU A 593 -9.68 -2.65 30.99
N ARG A 594 -10.76 -2.15 31.62
CA ARG A 594 -10.91 -0.72 31.92
C ARG A 594 -9.85 -0.23 32.89
N ALA A 595 -9.71 -0.90 34.03
CA ALA A 595 -8.70 -0.54 35.03
C ALA A 595 -7.28 -0.56 34.46
N ARG A 596 -6.99 -1.52 33.57
CA ARG A 596 -5.72 -1.59 32.85
C ARG A 596 -5.52 -0.38 31.95
N ALA A 597 -6.49 -0.05 31.10
CA ALA A 597 -6.40 1.10 30.21
C ALA A 597 -6.20 2.42 30.99
N GLU A 598 -6.93 2.61 32.09
CA GLU A 598 -6.78 3.79 32.96
C GLU A 598 -5.38 3.90 33.59
N ASP A 599 -4.82 2.79 34.06
CA ASP A 599 -3.45 2.76 34.60
C ASP A 599 -2.41 3.13 33.55
N ARG A 600 -2.54 2.59 32.33
CA ARG A 600 -1.62 2.89 31.22
C ARG A 600 -1.73 4.36 30.78
N ILE A 601 -2.93 4.93 30.69
CA ILE A 601 -3.15 6.35 30.40
C ILE A 601 -2.49 7.24 31.47
N ARG A 602 -2.63 6.88 32.75
CA ARG A 602 -2.00 7.61 33.87
C ARG A 602 -0.47 7.65 33.72
N LEU A 603 0.15 6.55 33.34
CA LEU A 603 1.59 6.48 33.09
C LEU A 603 2.00 7.33 31.88
N LEU A 604 1.26 7.26 30.77
CA LEU A 604 1.56 8.06 29.57
C LEU A 604 1.41 9.57 29.80
N ARG A 605 0.48 10.01 30.66
CA ARG A 605 0.35 11.44 31.03
C ARG A 605 1.59 11.99 31.75
N GLN A 606 2.35 11.12 32.41
CA GLN A 606 3.60 11.48 33.10
C GLN A 606 4.80 11.51 32.15
N ASP A 607 4.65 11.00 30.92
CA ASP A 607 5.70 11.00 29.92
C ASP A 607 5.93 12.41 29.38
N THR A 608 7.14 12.93 29.60
CA THR A 608 7.55 14.26 29.13
C THR A 608 8.02 14.25 27.68
N SER A 609 8.22 13.08 27.07
CA SER A 609 8.64 12.91 25.68
C SER A 609 7.52 13.09 24.66
N LEU A 610 6.25 12.95 25.07
CA LEU A 610 5.11 13.15 24.18
C LEU A 610 5.03 14.61 23.70
N GLU A 611 5.03 14.77 22.37
CA GLU A 611 4.83 16.04 21.69
C GLU A 611 3.39 16.56 21.91
N PRO A 612 3.13 17.88 21.76
CA PRO A 612 1.81 18.46 22.04
C PRO A 612 0.64 17.81 21.28
N ASP A 613 0.85 17.42 20.02
CA ASP A 613 -0.15 16.74 19.19
C ASP A 613 -0.39 15.29 19.63
N GLN A 614 0.66 14.56 20.05
CA GLN A 614 0.54 13.23 20.64
C GLN A 614 -0.20 13.25 21.99
N ARG A 615 -0.03 14.32 22.79
CA ARG A 615 -0.82 14.50 24.03
C ARG A 615 -2.31 14.70 23.73
N LEU A 616 -2.65 15.44 22.68
CA LEU A 616 -4.04 15.57 22.24
C LEU A 616 -4.63 14.23 21.81
N LEU A 617 -3.85 13.38 21.13
CA LEU A 617 -4.27 12.03 20.79
C LEU A 617 -4.48 11.15 22.03
N LEU A 618 -3.59 11.22 23.03
CA LEU A 618 -3.76 10.51 24.31
C LEU A 618 -5.07 10.91 25.00
N GLU A 619 -5.35 12.22 25.07
CA GLU A 619 -6.58 12.72 25.70
C GLU A 619 -7.83 12.36 24.89
N HIS A 620 -7.74 12.33 23.55
CA HIS A 620 -8.81 11.76 22.71
C HIS A 620 -9.12 10.32 23.12
N LEU A 621 -8.10 9.46 23.20
CA LEU A 621 -8.26 8.05 23.58
C LEU A 621 -8.84 7.91 24.99
N ALA A 622 -8.37 8.73 25.94
CA ALA A 622 -8.91 8.75 27.29
C ALA A 622 -10.38 9.18 27.33
N GLY A 623 -10.75 10.24 26.60
CA GLY A 623 -12.13 10.71 26.49
C GLY A 623 -13.06 9.68 25.86
N ARG A 624 -12.60 9.01 24.78
CA ARG A 624 -13.33 7.94 24.10
C ARG A 624 -13.58 6.72 25.00
N ILE A 625 -12.61 6.35 25.82
CA ILE A 625 -12.78 5.24 26.77
C ILE A 625 -13.72 5.63 27.91
N LEU A 626 -13.59 6.86 28.41
CA LEU A 626 -14.37 7.35 29.54
C LEU A 626 -15.85 7.55 29.20
N ILE A 627 -16.18 7.97 27.97
CA ILE A 627 -17.56 8.27 27.57
C ILE A 627 -18.51 7.08 27.72
N GLU A 628 -18.00 5.84 27.59
CA GLU A 628 -18.80 4.61 27.75
C GLU A 628 -19.16 4.31 29.23
N ARG A 629 -18.55 5.00 30.20
CA ARG A 629 -18.85 4.86 31.65
C ARG A 629 -19.43 6.15 32.23
N ASP A 630 -18.76 7.27 31.96
CA ASP A 630 -19.13 8.61 32.40
C ASP A 630 -19.25 9.51 31.18
N ARG A 631 -20.46 9.52 30.60
CA ARG A 631 -20.77 10.24 29.38
C ARG A 631 -20.46 11.75 29.50
N PRO A 632 -20.91 12.49 30.53
CA PRO A 632 -20.56 13.91 30.68
C PRO A 632 -19.05 14.17 30.77
N ALA A 633 -18.31 13.37 31.56
CA ALA A 633 -16.86 13.57 31.69
C ALA A 633 -16.10 13.26 30.41
N GLY A 634 -16.45 12.15 29.73
CA GLY A 634 -15.87 11.79 28.43
C GLY A 634 -16.13 12.85 27.37
N GLN A 635 -17.38 13.33 27.26
CA GLN A 635 -17.74 14.41 26.33
C GLN A 635 -16.95 15.70 26.59
N ARG A 636 -16.73 16.05 27.86
CA ARG A 636 -15.95 17.24 28.22
C ARG A 636 -14.52 17.15 27.70
N ILE A 637 -13.84 16.03 27.94
CA ILE A 637 -12.47 15.79 27.46
C ILE A 637 -12.42 15.87 25.93
N LEU A 638 -13.34 15.21 25.22
CA LEU A 638 -13.36 15.21 23.76
C LEU A 638 -13.56 16.63 23.18
N ARG A 639 -14.39 17.47 23.81
CA ARG A 639 -14.57 18.88 23.40
C ARG A 639 -13.33 19.74 23.70
N GLU A 640 -12.67 19.50 24.83
CA GLU A 640 -11.38 20.15 25.16
C GLU A 640 -10.30 19.78 24.11
N VAL A 641 -10.26 18.51 23.68
CA VAL A 641 -9.36 18.04 22.60
C VAL A 641 -9.67 18.72 21.28
N ILE A 642 -10.94 18.81 20.87
CA ILE A 642 -11.34 19.52 19.64
C ILE A 642 -10.82 20.96 19.67
N ALA A 643 -11.05 21.68 20.77
CA ALA A 643 -10.60 23.06 20.91
C ALA A 643 -9.07 23.20 20.91
N GLY A 644 -8.35 22.28 21.57
CA GLY A 644 -6.89 22.27 21.62
C GLY A 644 -6.22 21.87 20.30
N ALA A 645 -6.87 21.02 19.51
CA ALA A 645 -6.36 20.53 18.24
C ALA A 645 -6.64 21.47 17.06
N GLU A 646 -7.70 22.27 17.12
CA GLU A 646 -8.10 23.24 16.09
C GLU A 646 -6.93 24.10 15.54
N PRO A 647 -6.07 24.74 16.36
CA PRO A 647 -4.97 25.56 15.84
C PRO A 647 -3.83 24.77 15.19
N LEU A 648 -3.72 23.47 15.46
CA LEU A 648 -2.61 22.62 15.01
C LEU A 648 -3.00 21.71 13.84
N ARG A 649 -4.28 21.40 13.65
CA ARG A 649 -4.76 20.39 12.68
C ARG A 649 -4.38 20.65 11.22
N ALA A 650 -4.09 21.90 10.85
CA ALA A 650 -3.65 22.23 9.50
C ALA A 650 -2.27 21.65 9.18
N THR A 651 -1.40 21.57 10.18
CA THR A 651 0.02 21.23 10.02
C THR A 651 0.47 19.98 10.76
N HIS A 652 -0.22 19.60 11.83
CA HIS A 652 0.09 18.43 12.67
C HIS A 652 -0.97 17.36 12.48
N ILE A 653 -0.56 16.23 11.91
CA ILE A 653 -1.45 15.13 11.54
C ILE A 653 -2.09 14.44 12.75
N GLU A 654 -1.37 14.27 13.87
CA GLU A 654 -1.92 13.66 15.08
C GLU A 654 -2.94 14.59 15.74
N ALA A 655 -2.75 15.91 15.67
CA ALA A 655 -3.77 16.87 16.08
C ALA A 655 -5.00 16.79 15.15
N ARG A 656 -4.82 16.65 13.84
CA ARG A 656 -5.93 16.44 12.89
C ARG A 656 -6.72 15.17 13.20
N LYS A 657 -6.03 14.06 13.46
CA LYS A 657 -6.64 12.79 13.88
C LYS A 657 -7.40 12.96 15.19
N ALA A 658 -6.78 13.56 16.21
CA ALA A 658 -7.43 13.81 17.50
C ALA A 658 -8.67 14.70 17.37
N TRP A 659 -8.63 15.72 16.51
CA TRP A 659 -9.74 16.61 16.21
C TRP A 659 -10.92 15.86 15.56
N SER A 660 -10.68 15.21 14.42
CA SER A 660 -11.74 14.51 13.68
C SER A 660 -12.27 13.33 14.48
N HIS A 661 -11.40 12.44 15.00
CA HIS A 661 -11.86 11.28 15.76
C HIS A 661 -12.66 11.68 17.03
N SER A 662 -12.37 12.83 17.64
CA SER A 662 -13.16 13.35 18.77
C SER A 662 -14.56 13.79 18.35
N TYR A 663 -14.71 14.48 17.21
CA TYR A 663 -16.03 14.78 16.64
C TYR A 663 -16.82 13.51 16.40
N GLN A 664 -16.20 12.57 15.70
CA GLN A 664 -16.84 11.34 15.33
C GLN A 664 -17.27 10.52 16.57
N ALA A 665 -16.43 10.46 17.62
CA ALA A 665 -16.79 9.82 18.89
C ALA A 665 -18.04 10.46 19.53
N LEU A 666 -18.15 11.79 19.47
CA LEU A 666 -19.33 12.53 19.93
C LEU A 666 -20.56 12.30 19.04
N VAL A 667 -20.40 12.21 17.71
CA VAL A 667 -21.49 11.91 16.76
C VAL A 667 -22.12 10.56 17.10
N ARG A 668 -21.29 9.54 17.36
CA ARG A 668 -21.75 8.20 17.72
C ARG A 668 -22.41 8.15 19.09
N ASP A 669 -21.85 8.85 20.08
CA ASP A 669 -22.48 9.00 21.40
C ASP A 669 -23.88 9.64 21.30
N ALA A 670 -24.01 10.73 20.55
CA ALA A 670 -25.30 11.39 20.31
C ALA A 670 -26.28 10.47 19.57
N GLY A 671 -25.82 9.75 18.54
CA GLY A 671 -26.62 8.76 17.80
C GLY A 671 -27.15 7.64 18.69
N LYS A 672 -26.29 7.06 19.54
CA LYS A 672 -26.65 6.02 20.51
C LYS A 672 -27.68 6.51 21.53
N ALA A 673 -27.61 7.79 21.92
CA ALA A 673 -28.57 8.42 22.82
C ALA A 673 -29.88 8.88 22.15
N GLY A 674 -29.99 8.78 20.82
CA GLY A 674 -31.14 9.29 20.05
C GLY A 674 -31.17 10.81 19.90
N GLU A 675 -30.07 11.50 20.18
CA GLU A 675 -29.91 12.96 20.09
C GLU A 675 -29.55 13.38 18.65
N PHE A 676 -30.43 13.08 17.71
CA PHE A 676 -30.13 13.16 16.27
C PHE A 676 -29.78 14.56 15.77
N ASP A 677 -30.39 15.63 16.29
CA ASP A 677 -30.01 17.00 15.93
C ASP A 677 -28.59 17.34 16.38
N ALA A 678 -28.18 16.86 17.56
CA ALA A 678 -26.82 17.05 18.06
C ALA A 678 -25.82 16.27 17.19
N ALA A 679 -26.17 15.05 16.77
CA ALA A 679 -25.35 14.25 15.85
C ALA A 679 -25.15 14.97 14.50
N ILE A 680 -26.21 15.53 13.91
CA ILE A 680 -26.12 16.32 12.67
C ILE A 680 -25.23 17.55 12.88
N ALA A 681 -25.38 18.26 13.99
CA ALA A 681 -24.61 19.47 14.28
C ALA A 681 -23.11 19.16 14.44
N LEU A 682 -22.77 18.06 15.12
CA LEU A 682 -21.39 17.59 15.27
C LEU A 682 -20.78 17.17 13.93
N LEU A 683 -21.52 16.41 13.12
CA LEU A 683 -21.06 16.00 11.79
C LEU A 683 -20.88 17.20 10.84
N SER A 684 -21.79 18.17 10.91
CA SER A 684 -21.69 19.43 10.17
C SER A 684 -20.45 20.23 10.55
N ALA A 685 -20.11 20.24 11.84
CA ALA A 685 -18.92 20.92 12.35
C ALA A 685 -17.63 20.21 11.92
N GLU A 686 -17.59 18.88 11.98
CA GLU A 686 -16.43 18.08 11.51
C GLU A 686 -16.15 18.31 10.01
N LEU A 687 -17.19 18.29 9.18
CA LEU A 687 -17.04 18.45 7.73
C LEU A 687 -16.91 19.92 7.31
N GLU A 688 -17.04 20.85 8.26
CA GLU A 688 -17.12 22.30 8.02
C GLU A 688 -18.19 22.65 6.96
N ARG A 689 -19.31 21.93 7.00
CA ARG A 689 -20.42 22.04 6.04
C ARG A 689 -21.73 22.16 6.77
N ALA A 690 -22.49 23.21 6.42
CA ALA A 690 -23.82 23.40 6.98
C ALA A 690 -24.77 22.29 6.51
N ALA A 691 -25.38 21.58 7.46
CA ALA A 691 -26.49 20.69 7.17
C ALA A 691 -27.71 21.46 6.65
N PRO A 692 -28.33 21.04 5.53
CA PRO A 692 -29.57 21.62 5.06
C PRO A 692 -30.71 21.49 6.09
N PRO A 693 -31.62 22.48 6.16
CA PRO A 693 -32.74 22.45 7.09
C PRO A 693 -33.83 21.43 6.71
N ALA A 694 -33.78 20.86 5.49
CA ALA A 694 -34.70 19.84 4.98
C ALA A 694 -33.99 18.98 3.93
N CYS A 695 -34.55 17.81 3.60
CA CYS A 695 -34.03 16.89 2.59
C CYS A 695 -32.56 16.50 2.78
N LEU A 696 -32.25 16.04 4.00
CA LEU A 696 -30.91 15.64 4.42
C LEU A 696 -30.87 14.17 4.83
N LEU A 697 -29.81 13.47 4.44
CA LEU A 697 -29.41 12.20 5.02
C LEU A 697 -28.02 12.35 5.65
N ALA A 698 -27.93 12.30 6.98
CA ALA A 698 -26.66 12.25 7.68
C ALA A 698 -26.26 10.79 7.97
N VAL A 699 -25.02 10.43 7.69
CA VAL A 699 -24.49 9.07 7.88
C VAL A 699 -23.14 9.12 8.59
N ALA A 700 -23.00 8.38 9.67
CA ALA A 700 -21.77 8.29 10.45
C ALA A 700 -21.52 6.83 10.82
N GLY A 701 -20.27 6.39 10.90
CA GLY A 701 -20.00 4.97 11.16
C GLY A 701 -18.55 4.67 11.51
N GLN A 702 -18.39 3.57 12.24
CA GLN A 702 -17.10 3.02 12.64
C GLN A 702 -17.24 1.50 12.64
N ASP A 703 -16.43 0.79 11.86
CA ASP A 703 -16.31 -0.68 11.76
C ASP A 703 -17.64 -1.49 11.86
N GLU A 704 -18.13 -1.71 13.08
CA GLU A 704 -19.25 -2.55 13.52
C GLU A 704 -20.58 -1.82 13.70
N ARG A 705 -20.62 -0.50 13.52
CA ARG A 705 -21.79 0.34 13.84
C ARG A 705 -21.96 1.53 12.90
N VAL A 706 -23.21 1.86 12.59
CA VAL A 706 -23.57 2.96 11.69
C VAL A 706 -24.80 3.69 12.20
N LEU A 707 -24.77 5.02 12.10
CA LEU A 707 -25.87 5.93 12.34
C LEU A 707 -26.39 6.45 11.00
N PHE A 708 -27.70 6.37 10.82
CA PHE A 708 -28.44 7.06 9.78
C PHE A 708 -29.39 8.08 10.42
N VAL A 709 -29.43 9.30 9.90
CA VAL A 709 -30.41 10.31 10.31
C VAL A 709 -30.99 10.96 9.05
N ALA A 710 -32.31 10.85 8.88
CA ALA A 710 -33.03 11.48 7.78
C ALA A 710 -33.84 12.69 8.28
N ARG A 711 -33.77 13.78 7.52
CA ARG A 711 -34.62 14.96 7.68
C ARG A 711 -35.44 15.16 6.42
N GLY A 712 -36.76 15.07 6.55
CA GLY A 712 -37.70 15.16 5.43
C GLY A 712 -37.88 16.57 4.86
N PRO A 713 -38.76 16.75 3.86
CA PRO A 713 -38.99 18.03 3.19
C PRO A 713 -39.62 19.08 4.11
N GLN A 714 -40.32 18.66 5.17
CA GLN A 714 -40.94 19.54 6.16
C GLN A 714 -40.06 19.74 7.41
N GLY A 715 -38.85 19.18 7.42
CA GLY A 715 -37.94 19.23 8.55
C GLY A 715 -38.18 18.14 9.61
N ASP A 716 -39.08 17.18 9.35
CA ASP A 716 -39.32 16.05 10.23
C ASP A 716 -38.07 15.16 10.32
N LEU A 717 -37.67 14.80 11.54
CA LEU A 717 -36.40 14.15 11.82
C LEU A 717 -36.62 12.73 12.34
N ARG A 718 -35.93 11.76 11.75
CA ARG A 718 -35.86 10.38 12.23
C ARG A 718 -34.43 9.86 12.11
N GLY A 719 -34.03 9.00 13.03
CA GLY A 719 -32.73 8.33 12.96
C GLY A 719 -32.80 6.87 13.35
N ALA A 720 -31.78 6.13 12.95
CA ALA A 720 -31.56 4.72 13.27
C ALA A 720 -30.08 4.51 13.56
N TYR A 721 -29.79 3.97 14.75
CA TYR A 721 -28.45 3.55 15.14
C TYR A 721 -28.39 2.03 15.06
N LEU A 722 -27.57 1.50 14.16
CA LEU A 722 -27.36 0.07 13.96
C LEU A 722 -26.01 -0.30 14.58
N GLU A 723 -26.03 -1.30 15.45
CA GLU A 723 -24.84 -1.84 16.13
C GLU A 723 -24.73 -3.35 15.90
N GLY A 724 -23.51 -3.89 16.04
CA GLY A 724 -23.26 -5.32 15.88
C GLY A 724 -23.30 -5.79 14.42
N LEU A 725 -22.83 -4.97 13.49
CA LEU A 725 -22.63 -5.39 12.10
C LEU A 725 -21.68 -6.60 12.05
N THR A 726 -21.97 -7.54 11.16
CA THR A 726 -21.17 -8.75 10.97
C THR A 726 -20.14 -8.61 9.84
N ARG A 727 -20.17 -7.49 9.13
CA ARG A 727 -19.18 -7.10 8.12
C ARG A 727 -18.74 -5.69 8.42
N SER A 728 -17.45 -5.43 8.23
CA SER A 728 -16.90 -4.10 8.43
C SER A 728 -17.47 -3.11 7.41
N LEU A 729 -17.69 -1.86 7.84
CA LEU A 729 -18.09 -0.76 6.96
C LEU A 729 -17.07 -0.46 5.85
N HIS A 730 -15.82 -0.94 5.98
CA HIS A 730 -14.85 -0.93 4.90
C HIS A 730 -15.33 -1.76 3.70
N GLU A 731 -15.89 -2.94 3.96
CA GLU A 731 -16.32 -3.92 2.96
C GLU A 731 -17.72 -3.61 2.42
N THR A 732 -18.67 -3.31 3.31
CA THR A 732 -20.07 -3.12 2.92
C THR A 732 -20.78 -2.18 3.87
N VAL A 733 -21.45 -1.18 3.31
CA VAL A 733 -22.36 -0.30 4.06
C VAL A 733 -23.76 -0.90 4.01
N PRO A 734 -24.46 -1.07 5.15
CA PRO A 734 -25.83 -1.56 5.14
C PRO A 734 -26.77 -0.56 4.46
N PRO A 735 -27.88 -1.03 3.85
CA PRO A 735 -28.82 -0.13 3.18
C PRO A 735 -29.51 0.80 4.18
N VAL A 736 -29.82 2.02 3.75
CA VAL A 736 -30.59 2.99 4.55
C VAL A 736 -31.95 2.35 4.93
N PRO A 737 -32.32 2.31 6.23
CA PRO A 737 -33.57 1.70 6.67
C PRO A 737 -34.81 2.25 5.95
N ALA A 738 -35.76 1.37 5.62
CA ALA A 738 -36.96 1.75 4.86
C ALA A 738 -37.77 2.89 5.52
N ALA A 739 -37.85 2.90 6.85
CA ALA A 739 -38.52 3.97 7.60
C ALA A 739 -37.85 5.35 7.42
N LEU A 740 -36.54 5.40 7.22
CA LEU A 740 -35.82 6.64 6.94
C LEU A 740 -35.94 7.05 5.48
N ARG A 741 -36.01 6.10 4.55
CA ARG A 741 -36.33 6.41 3.15
C ARG A 741 -37.71 7.03 3.00
N ALA A 742 -38.70 6.53 3.75
CA ALA A 742 -40.05 7.10 3.76
C ALA A 742 -40.09 8.57 4.22
N VAL A 743 -39.20 8.97 5.14
CA VAL A 743 -39.06 10.38 5.58
C VAL A 743 -38.54 11.29 4.46
N LEU A 744 -37.74 10.74 3.54
CA LEU A 744 -37.17 11.46 2.41
C LEU A 744 -38.12 11.51 1.20
N GLU A 745 -39.25 10.81 1.25
CA GLU A 745 -40.26 10.86 0.17
C GLU A 745 -40.76 12.29 -0.03
N GLY A 746 -40.79 12.75 -1.28
CA GLY A 746 -41.16 14.13 -1.63
C GLY A 746 -40.00 15.13 -1.65
N CYS A 747 -38.76 14.69 -1.36
CA CYS A 747 -37.58 15.51 -1.60
C CYS A 747 -37.14 15.50 -3.07
N ASP A 748 -37.10 16.67 -3.69
CA ASP A 748 -36.61 16.85 -5.06
C ASP A 748 -35.14 16.45 -5.21
N THR A 749 -34.34 16.65 -4.17
CA THR A 749 -32.94 16.20 -4.08
C THR A 749 -32.57 16.02 -2.61
N VAL A 750 -32.00 14.87 -2.26
CA VAL A 750 -31.49 14.60 -0.91
C VAL A 750 -30.00 14.92 -0.86
N LYS A 751 -29.60 15.77 0.09
CA LYS A 751 -28.17 16.03 0.37
C LYS A 751 -27.67 15.05 1.42
N VAL A 752 -26.54 14.41 1.15
CA VAL A 752 -25.95 13.40 2.03
C VAL A 752 -24.74 14.00 2.73
N LEU A 753 -24.80 14.08 4.06
CA LEU A 753 -23.68 14.47 4.91
C LEU A 753 -23.09 13.19 5.51
N ALA A 754 -21.83 12.87 5.22
CA ALA A 754 -21.26 11.59 5.62
C ALA A 754 -19.85 11.74 6.23
N GLU A 755 -19.56 10.96 7.28
CA GLU A 755 -18.20 10.85 7.82
C GLU A 755 -17.21 10.35 6.74
N PRO A 756 -15.90 10.64 6.85
CA PRO A 756 -14.92 10.37 5.81
C PRO A 756 -14.93 8.95 5.25
N LEU A 757 -15.09 7.94 6.11
CA LEU A 757 -15.13 6.52 5.70
C LEU A 757 -16.30 6.17 4.76
N LEU A 758 -17.41 6.91 4.86
CA LEU A 758 -18.68 6.62 4.20
C LEU A 758 -18.93 7.53 2.99
N GLN A 759 -18.07 8.52 2.78
CA GLN A 759 -18.17 9.43 1.65
C GLN A 759 -17.80 8.73 0.34
N GLY A 760 -18.58 8.99 -0.71
CA GLY A 760 -18.38 8.38 -2.03
C GLY A 760 -18.85 6.93 -2.16
N ARG A 761 -19.51 6.36 -1.16
CA ARG A 761 -20.09 5.02 -1.28
C ARG A 761 -21.32 5.05 -2.21
N PRO A 762 -21.36 4.22 -3.27
CA PRO A 762 -22.53 4.16 -4.13
C PRO A 762 -23.70 3.45 -3.42
N GLY A 763 -24.92 3.61 -3.95
CA GLY A 763 -26.07 2.80 -3.54
C GLY A 763 -26.67 3.09 -2.16
N LEU A 764 -26.35 4.22 -1.51
CA LEU A 764 -27.01 4.62 -0.25
C LEU A 764 -28.53 4.83 -0.43
N LEU A 765 -28.91 5.47 -1.53
CA LEU A 765 -30.30 5.71 -1.94
C LEU A 765 -30.54 5.09 -3.32
N GLY A 766 -31.81 4.75 -3.59
CA GLY A 766 -32.23 4.05 -4.82
C GLY A 766 -31.93 4.84 -6.11
N PRO A 767 -31.93 4.17 -7.27
CA PRO A 767 -31.63 4.78 -8.56
C PRO A 767 -32.65 5.84 -9.00
N ASP A 768 -33.83 5.85 -8.40
CA ASP A 768 -34.97 6.74 -8.62
C ASP A 768 -34.95 8.01 -7.76
N GLN A 769 -34.11 8.05 -6.72
CA GLN A 769 -33.93 9.23 -5.88
C GLN A 769 -32.79 10.10 -6.41
N ALA A 770 -33.02 11.41 -6.53
CA ALA A 770 -31.95 12.36 -6.80
C ALA A 770 -31.22 12.66 -5.48
N TRP A 771 -29.90 12.46 -5.46
CA TRP A 771 -29.09 12.71 -4.27
C TRP A 771 -27.62 13.03 -4.60
N SER A 772 -26.95 13.70 -3.67
CA SER A 772 -25.54 14.09 -3.77
C SER A 772 -24.86 14.10 -2.40
N TYR A 773 -23.56 13.80 -2.35
CA TYR A 773 -22.75 14.01 -1.16
C TYR A 773 -22.33 15.47 -1.01
N LEU A 774 -22.41 15.99 0.21
CA LEU A 774 -21.77 17.25 0.58
C LEU A 774 -20.30 16.96 0.93
N ALA A 775 -19.38 17.28 0.01
CA ALA A 775 -17.95 17.17 0.25
C ALA A 775 -17.46 18.31 1.15
N PRO A 776 -16.42 18.15 1.99
CA PRO A 776 -15.89 19.25 2.82
C PRO A 776 -15.57 20.51 2.00
N LYS A 777 -15.87 21.72 2.50
CA LYS A 777 -15.44 22.98 1.84
C LYS A 777 -14.19 23.50 2.53
N VAL A 778 -13.14 23.83 1.76
CA VAL A 778 -12.04 24.61 2.32
C VAL A 778 -12.49 26.07 2.49
N ARG A 779 -12.09 26.71 3.60
CA ARG A 779 -12.21 28.15 3.81
C ARG A 779 -11.31 28.90 2.79
N GLY A 780 -11.89 29.32 1.67
CA GLY A 780 -11.25 30.16 0.66
C GLY A 780 -12.28 31.05 -0.05
N PRO A 781 -11.89 32.21 -0.61
CA PRO A 781 -12.82 33.20 -1.16
C PRO A 781 -13.31 32.78 -2.54
N HIS A 782 -14.31 31.90 -2.62
CA HIS A 782 -14.80 31.39 -3.91
C HIS A 782 -16.32 31.50 -3.98
N ALA A 783 -16.78 32.76 -4.05
CA ALA A 783 -17.93 33.04 -4.88
C ALA A 783 -17.43 33.05 -6.35
N PRO A 784 -18.19 32.53 -7.32
CA PRO A 784 -17.83 32.66 -8.72
C PRO A 784 -17.55 34.14 -9.03
N ALA A 785 -16.48 34.40 -9.79
CA ALA A 785 -16.25 35.76 -10.28
C ALA A 785 -17.46 36.15 -11.14
N ALA A 786 -18.19 37.20 -10.76
CA ALA A 786 -19.33 37.66 -11.53
C ALA A 786 -18.88 37.96 -12.98
N GLY A 787 -19.44 37.24 -13.95
CA GLY A 787 -19.15 37.42 -15.38
C GLY A 787 -18.20 36.40 -16.02
N THR A 788 -18.02 35.19 -15.48
CA THR A 788 -17.29 34.12 -16.18
C THR A 788 -18.02 33.71 -17.47
N SER A 789 -17.33 33.81 -18.61
CA SER A 789 -17.82 33.30 -19.89
C SER A 789 -17.89 31.78 -19.88
N PHE A 790 -18.89 31.20 -20.56
CA PHE A 790 -18.99 29.75 -20.75
C PHE A 790 -17.68 29.20 -21.34
N LYS A 791 -17.11 28.19 -20.68
CA LYS A 791 -15.92 27.47 -21.12
C LYS A 791 -16.08 25.98 -20.80
N HIS A 792 -16.19 25.17 -21.84
CA HIS A 792 -16.32 23.72 -21.74
C HIS A 792 -14.97 23.06 -22.07
N VAL A 793 -14.36 22.36 -21.11
CA VAL A 793 -13.07 21.68 -21.32
C VAL A 793 -13.32 20.18 -21.48
N VAL A 794 -12.94 19.62 -22.63
CA VAL A 794 -13.00 18.19 -22.90
C VAL A 794 -11.59 17.62 -22.95
N VAL A 795 -11.32 16.56 -22.18
CA VAL A 795 -10.06 15.82 -22.19
C VAL A 795 -10.34 14.42 -22.70
N SER A 796 -9.75 14.03 -23.83
CA SER A 796 -10.06 12.73 -24.45
C SER A 796 -8.91 12.21 -25.29
N ALA A 797 -8.99 10.96 -25.75
CA ALA A 797 -7.95 10.34 -26.60
C ALA A 797 -6.54 10.53 -26.01
N VAL A 798 -6.43 10.37 -24.69
CA VAL A 798 -5.17 10.47 -23.94
C VAL A 798 -4.23 9.33 -24.33
N GLU A 799 -2.93 9.59 -24.29
CA GLU A 799 -1.87 8.64 -24.63
C GLU A 799 -1.00 8.34 -23.41
N PRO A 800 -1.51 7.57 -22.43
CA PRO A 800 -0.74 7.22 -21.24
C PRO A 800 0.49 6.35 -21.59
N PRO A 801 1.51 6.28 -20.72
CA PRO A 801 2.71 5.49 -20.98
C PRO A 801 2.40 4.02 -21.32
N ALA A 802 3.07 3.50 -22.35
CA ALA A 802 2.90 2.10 -22.78
C ALA A 802 3.22 1.07 -21.66
N SER A 803 4.05 1.45 -20.68
CA SER A 803 4.36 0.63 -19.51
C SER A 803 3.15 0.29 -18.64
N LEU A 804 2.05 1.04 -18.75
CA LEU A 804 0.81 0.75 -18.02
C LEU A 804 -0.03 -0.35 -18.68
N GLY A 805 0.26 -0.71 -19.94
CA GLY A 805 -0.46 -1.77 -20.66
C GLY A 805 -1.96 -1.51 -20.82
N LEU A 806 -2.37 -0.23 -20.87
CA LEU A 806 -3.78 0.16 -20.96
C LEU A 806 -4.28 0.07 -22.42
N PRO A 807 -5.53 -0.37 -22.64
CA PRO A 807 -6.10 -0.40 -23.99
C PRO A 807 -6.36 1.02 -24.51
N HIS A 808 -6.38 1.18 -25.83
CA HIS A 808 -6.80 2.43 -26.45
C HIS A 808 -8.30 2.66 -26.23
N LEU A 809 -8.66 3.88 -25.82
CA LEU A 809 -10.05 4.31 -25.69
C LEU A 809 -10.62 4.73 -27.04
N LEU A 810 -11.93 4.58 -27.22
CA LEU A 810 -12.64 5.01 -28.41
C LEU A 810 -12.52 6.53 -28.58
N PRO A 811 -12.41 7.03 -29.82
CA PRO A 811 -12.39 8.46 -30.06
C PRO A 811 -13.69 9.11 -29.59
N TRP A 812 -13.59 10.10 -28.72
CA TRP A 812 -14.73 10.96 -28.42
C TRP A 812 -14.97 11.91 -29.60
N SER A 813 -16.21 11.96 -30.10
CA SER A 813 -16.58 12.86 -31.20
C SER A 813 -18.00 13.38 -31.03
N ARG A 814 -18.13 14.69 -30.78
CA ARG A 814 -19.34 15.50 -30.88
C ARG A 814 -19.03 16.75 -31.72
N PRO A 815 -20.01 17.39 -32.38
CA PRO A 815 -19.79 18.70 -32.99
C PRO A 815 -19.28 19.72 -31.95
N PRO A 816 -18.16 20.43 -32.20
CA PRO A 816 -17.60 21.36 -31.24
C PRO A 816 -18.54 22.57 -31.03
N GLU A 817 -18.76 22.93 -29.77
CA GLU A 817 -19.59 24.07 -29.39
C GLU A 817 -18.78 25.35 -29.16
N LEU A 818 -19.45 26.50 -29.21
CA LEU A 818 -18.82 27.81 -28.99
C LEU A 818 -18.37 27.93 -27.53
N GLY A 819 -17.06 28.10 -27.30
CA GLY A 819 -16.46 28.11 -25.96
C GLY A 819 -15.88 26.76 -25.51
N GLU A 820 -15.83 25.76 -26.40
CA GLU A 820 -15.20 24.46 -26.14
C GLU A 820 -13.67 24.49 -26.33
N VAL A 821 -12.94 23.91 -25.38
CA VAL A 821 -11.50 23.66 -25.42
C VAL A 821 -11.26 22.16 -25.35
N HIS A 822 -10.68 21.59 -26.41
CA HIS A 822 -10.44 20.15 -26.52
C HIS A 822 -8.95 19.82 -26.35
N LEU A 823 -8.59 19.13 -25.27
CA LEU A 823 -7.25 18.59 -25.03
C LEU A 823 -7.22 17.12 -25.45
N ARG A 824 -6.37 16.76 -26.43
CA ARG A 824 -6.35 15.42 -27.04
C ARG A 824 -4.95 14.93 -27.41
N GLY A 825 -4.76 13.61 -27.42
CA GLY A 825 -3.49 13.00 -27.79
C GLY A 825 -2.35 13.50 -26.90
N PRO A 826 -1.15 13.78 -27.45
CA PRO A 826 -0.01 14.25 -26.67
C PRO A 826 -0.22 15.57 -25.92
N SER A 827 -1.20 16.40 -26.31
CA SER A 827 -1.44 17.69 -25.67
C SER A 827 -2.27 17.59 -24.38
N ALA A 828 -2.87 16.43 -24.09
CA ALA A 828 -3.66 16.19 -22.90
C ALA A 828 -2.77 15.83 -21.70
N THR A 829 -1.81 16.70 -21.34
CA THR A 829 -0.91 16.49 -20.20
C THR A 829 -1.51 17.01 -18.89
N PRO A 830 -1.06 16.54 -17.71
CA PRO A 830 -1.51 17.07 -16.42
C PRO A 830 -1.38 18.59 -16.32
N GLU A 831 -0.27 19.17 -16.78
CA GLU A 831 -0.02 20.61 -16.74
C GLU A 831 -1.01 21.39 -17.62
N ALA A 832 -1.25 20.91 -18.84
CA ALA A 832 -2.17 21.54 -19.79
C ALA A 832 -3.61 21.48 -19.28
N VAL A 833 -4.03 20.31 -18.78
CA VAL A 833 -5.34 20.14 -18.15
C VAL A 833 -5.52 21.11 -16.98
N LEU A 834 -4.58 21.12 -16.03
CA LEU A 834 -4.65 21.97 -14.84
C LEU A 834 -4.68 23.47 -15.18
N ALA A 835 -4.04 23.90 -16.27
CA ALA A 835 -4.12 25.27 -16.75
C ALA A 835 -5.54 25.63 -17.22
N GLU A 836 -6.16 24.77 -18.03
CA GLU A 836 -7.48 25.02 -18.62
C GLU A 836 -8.62 24.96 -17.59
N LEU A 837 -8.48 24.14 -16.54
CA LEU A 837 -9.48 23.96 -15.48
C LEU A 837 -9.81 25.23 -14.69
N THR A 838 -8.86 26.17 -14.56
CA THR A 838 -8.99 27.34 -13.66
C THR A 838 -10.26 28.16 -13.91
N ASP A 839 -10.61 28.37 -15.18
CA ASP A 839 -11.75 29.19 -15.61
C ASP A 839 -12.85 28.38 -16.30
N ALA A 840 -12.79 27.05 -16.22
CA ALA A 840 -13.79 26.17 -16.82
C ALA A 840 -15.13 26.27 -16.08
N THR A 841 -16.23 26.25 -16.83
CA THR A 841 -17.60 26.16 -16.31
C THR A 841 -18.18 24.75 -16.46
N GLN A 842 -17.62 23.95 -17.38
CA GLN A 842 -17.92 22.53 -17.56
C GLN A 842 -16.64 21.79 -17.92
N VAL A 843 -16.48 20.56 -17.42
CA VAL A 843 -15.30 19.73 -17.67
C VAL A 843 -15.71 18.28 -17.87
N GLU A 844 -15.22 17.64 -18.93
CA GLU A 844 -15.44 16.22 -19.22
C GLU A 844 -14.09 15.50 -19.42
N PHE A 845 -13.89 14.40 -18.67
CA PHE A 845 -12.71 13.56 -18.79
C PHE A 845 -13.05 12.19 -19.35
N HIS A 846 -12.56 11.87 -20.55
CA HIS A 846 -12.55 10.54 -21.16
C HIS A 846 -11.14 9.96 -21.11
N ALA A 847 -10.83 9.36 -19.96
CA ALA A 847 -9.49 8.85 -19.67
C ALA A 847 -9.58 7.55 -18.85
N HIS A 848 -8.48 6.83 -18.77
CA HIS A 848 -8.39 5.71 -17.83
C HIS A 848 -8.36 6.25 -16.41
N GLY A 849 -9.27 5.75 -15.58
CA GLY A 849 -9.21 5.91 -14.13
C GLY A 849 -8.63 4.63 -13.54
N LEU A 850 -7.70 4.79 -12.61
CA LEU A 850 -6.99 3.66 -12.02
C LEU A 850 -6.96 3.81 -10.50
N SER A 851 -7.47 2.78 -9.81
CA SER A 851 -7.32 2.61 -8.36
C SER A 851 -6.28 1.53 -8.03
N ARG A 852 -5.21 1.43 -8.83
CA ARG A 852 -4.21 0.35 -8.63
C ARG A 852 -3.49 0.50 -7.30
N LEU A 853 -3.64 -0.49 -6.41
CA LEU A 853 -2.82 -0.67 -5.20
C LEU A 853 -1.33 -0.70 -5.60
N GLY A 854 -0.53 0.19 -5.02
CA GLY A 854 0.88 0.43 -5.36
C GLY A 854 1.23 1.75 -6.09
N PHE A 855 0.30 2.44 -6.76
CA PHE A 855 0.57 3.72 -7.49
C PHE A 855 0.05 5.03 -6.82
N SER A 856 -1.23 5.13 -6.43
CA SER A 856 -1.79 6.29 -5.69
C SER A 856 -2.82 5.90 -4.62
N ASP A 857 -2.79 6.53 -3.43
CA ASP A 857 -3.68 6.24 -2.28
C ASP A 857 -5.19 6.36 -2.60
N ALA A 858 -5.53 7.14 -3.62
CA ALA A 858 -6.86 7.27 -4.20
C ALA A 858 -6.75 7.10 -5.72
N SER A 859 -7.89 7.10 -6.41
CA SER A 859 -7.88 7.04 -7.87
C SER A 859 -7.20 8.25 -8.49
N PHE A 860 -6.61 8.03 -9.66
CA PHE A 860 -6.03 9.06 -10.50
C PHE A 860 -6.51 8.91 -11.95
N LEU A 861 -6.44 9.99 -12.71
CA LEU A 861 -6.67 9.95 -14.16
C LEU A 861 -5.32 9.78 -14.87
N ALA A 862 -5.21 8.74 -15.71
CA ALA A 862 -4.04 8.53 -16.56
C ALA A 862 -4.18 9.37 -17.83
N LEU A 863 -3.36 10.41 -17.91
CA LEU A 863 -3.28 11.39 -19.00
C LEU A 863 -2.03 11.12 -19.87
N SER A 864 -1.79 12.00 -20.85
CA SER A 864 -0.58 11.95 -21.67
C SER A 864 0.64 12.47 -20.89
N PRO A 865 1.84 11.87 -21.04
CA PRO A 865 3.04 12.33 -20.34
C PRO A 865 3.41 13.79 -20.63
N GLY A 866 3.66 14.56 -19.57
CA GLY A 866 4.26 15.88 -19.64
C GLY A 866 5.78 15.84 -19.87
N ALA A 867 6.40 17.02 -19.90
CA ALA A 867 7.84 17.16 -20.15
C ALA A 867 8.73 16.53 -19.06
N ASP A 868 8.20 16.38 -17.85
CA ASP A 868 8.86 15.74 -16.71
C ASP A 868 8.54 14.23 -16.61
N GLY A 869 7.80 13.69 -17.58
CA GLY A 869 7.33 12.31 -17.60
C GLY A 869 6.12 12.04 -16.69
N ARG A 870 5.58 13.03 -15.98
CA ARG A 870 4.35 12.85 -15.19
C ARG A 870 3.15 12.73 -16.11
N TYR A 871 2.27 11.79 -15.79
CA TYR A 871 1.08 11.48 -16.58
C TYR A 871 -0.19 11.34 -15.73
N ALA A 872 -0.08 11.39 -14.41
CA ALA A 872 -1.19 11.19 -13.50
C ALA A 872 -1.75 12.55 -13.04
N LEU A 873 -3.07 12.72 -13.13
CA LEU A 873 -3.78 13.78 -12.40
C LEU A 873 -4.39 13.18 -11.13
N THR A 874 -3.97 13.69 -9.97
CA THR A 874 -4.32 13.16 -8.65
C THR A 874 -5.08 14.17 -7.80
N ALA A 875 -5.67 13.72 -6.68
CA ALA A 875 -6.26 14.61 -5.69
C ALA A 875 -5.26 15.66 -5.13
N ALA A 876 -3.98 15.29 -5.01
CA ALA A 876 -2.92 16.19 -4.55
C ALA A 876 -2.67 17.35 -5.52
N ASP A 877 -2.78 17.11 -6.84
CA ASP A 877 -2.56 18.15 -7.86
C ASP A 877 -3.62 19.26 -7.82
N LEU A 878 -4.82 18.94 -7.31
CA LEU A 878 -5.96 19.85 -7.14
C LEU A 878 -5.93 20.59 -5.80
N GLN A 879 -5.15 20.10 -4.83
CA GLN A 879 -5.08 20.69 -3.51
C GLN A 879 -4.48 22.11 -3.56
N GLY A 880 -5.15 23.07 -2.92
CA GLY A 880 -4.71 24.48 -2.91
C GLY A 880 -4.96 25.24 -4.21
N ARG A 881 -5.62 24.63 -5.20
CA ARG A 881 -6.05 25.31 -6.43
C ARG A 881 -7.39 26.01 -6.29
N SER A 882 -7.65 26.91 -7.24
CA SER A 882 -8.83 27.75 -7.33
C SER A 882 -9.50 27.55 -8.69
N LEU A 883 -10.67 26.92 -8.72
CA LEU A 883 -11.53 26.75 -9.90
C LEU A 883 -12.56 27.87 -9.90
N ARG A 884 -12.21 29.00 -10.52
CA ARG A 884 -13.01 30.24 -10.50
C ARG A 884 -14.31 30.14 -11.28
N GLY A 885 -14.35 29.29 -12.30
CA GLY A 885 -15.54 29.04 -13.11
C GLY A 885 -16.59 28.14 -12.45
N ALA A 886 -16.30 27.61 -11.25
CA ALA A 886 -17.16 26.69 -10.50
C ALA A 886 -17.72 25.54 -11.36
N PRO A 887 -16.85 24.74 -12.01
CA PRO A 887 -17.28 23.81 -13.05
C PRO A 887 -18.16 22.68 -12.52
N LEU A 888 -19.07 22.20 -13.38
CA LEU A 888 -19.54 20.81 -13.33
C LEU A 888 -18.45 19.93 -13.94
N VAL A 889 -17.96 18.94 -13.18
CA VAL A 889 -16.91 18.02 -13.62
C VAL A 889 -17.48 16.61 -13.79
N LEU A 890 -17.30 16.02 -14.97
CA LEU A 890 -17.72 14.66 -15.28
C LEU A 890 -16.49 13.78 -15.50
N LEU A 891 -16.34 12.74 -14.67
CA LEU A 891 -15.22 11.80 -14.73
C LEU A 891 -15.66 10.49 -15.45
N ALA A 892 -15.57 10.45 -16.78
CA ALA A 892 -15.80 9.24 -17.57
C ALA A 892 -14.54 8.34 -17.53
N ALA A 893 -14.23 7.86 -16.32
CA ALA A 893 -13.01 7.14 -16.01
C ALA A 893 -13.29 6.05 -14.96
N CYS A 894 -12.81 4.83 -15.18
CA CYS A 894 -13.02 3.70 -14.28
C CYS A 894 -12.62 4.04 -12.83
N GLU A 895 -13.48 3.68 -11.87
CA GLU A 895 -13.18 3.79 -10.44
C GLU A 895 -12.79 5.19 -9.95
N ALA A 896 -13.06 6.27 -10.72
CA ALA A 896 -12.61 7.62 -10.39
C ALA A 896 -13.09 8.15 -9.03
N ASN A 897 -14.12 7.54 -8.45
CA ASN A 897 -14.64 7.83 -7.11
C ASN A 897 -13.99 7.02 -5.96
N VAL A 898 -13.12 6.05 -6.25
CA VAL A 898 -12.41 5.31 -5.18
C VAL A 898 -11.42 6.25 -4.49
N GLY A 899 -11.69 6.57 -3.22
CA GLY A 899 -10.85 7.42 -2.37
C GLY A 899 -9.95 6.62 -1.43
N ALA A 900 -9.00 7.31 -0.79
CA ALA A 900 -8.16 6.73 0.24
C ALA A 900 -8.98 6.51 1.51
N LEU A 901 -8.80 5.34 2.13
CA LEU A 901 -9.45 4.98 3.38
C LEU A 901 -8.74 5.68 4.56
N ARG A 902 -9.04 6.97 4.74
CA ARG A 902 -8.57 7.80 5.84
C ARG A 902 -9.74 8.13 6.76
N TYR A 903 -9.60 7.79 8.04
CA TYR A 903 -10.64 8.04 9.03
C TYR A 903 -10.82 9.52 9.37
N HIS A 904 -9.77 10.32 9.20
CA HIS A 904 -9.73 11.71 9.66
C HIS A 904 -9.85 12.74 8.52
N ASP A 905 -9.92 12.29 7.27
CA ASP A 905 -9.92 13.17 6.09
C ASP A 905 -10.59 12.51 4.89
N VAL A 906 -11.28 13.31 4.08
CA VAL A 906 -11.92 12.85 2.85
C VAL A 906 -10.92 13.04 1.72
N TRP A 907 -10.36 11.95 1.24
CA TRP A 907 -9.32 11.99 0.21
C TRP A 907 -9.75 11.23 -1.05
N SER A 908 -10.35 11.93 -2.01
CA SER A 908 -10.74 11.39 -3.31
C SER A 908 -10.65 12.46 -4.40
N LEU A 909 -10.57 12.05 -5.67
CA LEU A 909 -10.60 13.00 -6.80
C LEU A 909 -11.85 13.90 -6.76
N PRO A 910 -13.09 13.37 -6.58
CA PRO A 910 -14.27 14.22 -6.51
C PRO A 910 -14.23 15.23 -5.36
N ALA A 911 -13.80 14.81 -4.16
CA ALA A 911 -13.69 15.72 -3.03
C ALA A 911 -12.65 16.83 -3.30
N ALA A 912 -11.51 16.49 -3.91
CA ALA A 912 -10.48 17.47 -4.26
C ALA A 912 -10.95 18.51 -5.29
N PHE A 913 -11.74 18.10 -6.30
CA PHE A 913 -12.37 19.04 -7.24
C PHE A 913 -13.35 19.98 -6.55
N VAL A 914 -14.22 19.47 -5.67
CA VAL A 914 -15.17 20.32 -4.92
C VAL A 914 -14.41 21.28 -4.00
N GLN A 915 -13.38 20.81 -3.30
CA GLN A 915 -12.53 21.65 -2.45
C GLN A 915 -11.79 22.73 -3.24
N ALA A 916 -11.40 22.44 -4.48
CA ALA A 916 -10.79 23.41 -5.40
C ALA A 916 -11.82 24.42 -5.97
N GLY A 917 -13.12 24.17 -5.83
CA GLY A 917 -14.19 25.10 -6.19
C GLY A 917 -15.18 24.61 -7.24
N ALA A 918 -15.12 23.34 -7.67
CA ALA A 918 -16.14 22.76 -8.55
C ALA A 918 -17.54 22.85 -7.91
N SER A 919 -18.56 23.14 -8.72
CA SER A 919 -19.95 23.22 -8.26
C SER A 919 -20.56 21.82 -8.07
N SER A 920 -20.16 20.87 -8.91
CA SER A 920 -20.55 19.47 -8.79
C SER A 920 -19.54 18.57 -9.48
N VAL A 921 -19.39 17.34 -8.99
CA VAL A 921 -18.58 16.30 -9.63
C VAL A 921 -19.37 15.01 -9.74
N VAL A 922 -19.39 14.40 -10.93
CA VAL A 922 -20.02 13.09 -11.16
C VAL A 922 -18.92 12.08 -11.47
N ALA A 923 -18.84 11.02 -10.68
CA ALA A 923 -17.77 10.02 -10.80
C ALA A 923 -18.28 8.59 -10.51
N PRO A 924 -17.82 7.58 -11.26
CA PRO A 924 -18.15 6.18 -11.02
C PRO A 924 -17.22 5.55 -9.96
N SER A 925 -17.77 4.62 -9.17
CA SER A 925 -16.98 3.78 -8.24
C SER A 925 -16.56 2.43 -8.83
N SER A 926 -16.91 2.12 -10.07
CA SER A 926 -16.66 0.84 -10.72
C SER A 926 -16.11 1.01 -12.15
N LEU A 927 -15.81 -0.11 -12.81
CA LEU A 927 -15.39 -0.13 -14.21
C LEU A 927 -16.54 0.35 -15.11
N VAL A 928 -16.23 1.25 -16.05
CA VAL A 928 -17.20 1.81 -16.99
C VAL A 928 -16.97 1.30 -18.41
N PRO A 929 -18.01 0.95 -19.17
CA PRO A 929 -17.86 0.58 -20.58
C PRO A 929 -17.58 1.81 -21.45
N ASP A 930 -16.44 1.80 -22.13
CA ASP A 930 -15.97 2.89 -23.01
C ASP A 930 -17.01 3.27 -24.09
N ALA A 931 -17.66 2.27 -24.71
CA ALA A 931 -18.67 2.49 -25.75
C ALA A 931 -19.98 3.14 -25.27
N GLU A 932 -20.24 3.18 -23.96
CA GLU A 932 -21.51 3.65 -23.39
C GLU A 932 -21.37 4.94 -22.59
N VAL A 933 -20.25 5.12 -21.91
CA VAL A 933 -20.07 6.20 -20.92
C VAL A 933 -20.21 7.59 -21.53
N GLY A 934 -19.65 7.82 -22.72
CA GLY A 934 -19.74 9.11 -23.40
C GLY A 934 -21.19 9.50 -23.77
N THR A 935 -21.99 8.54 -24.25
CA THR A 935 -23.41 8.80 -24.57
C THR A 935 -24.22 9.10 -23.31
N PHE A 936 -23.97 8.35 -22.22
CA PHE A 936 -24.64 8.60 -20.94
C PHE A 936 -24.33 10.01 -20.40
N PHE A 937 -23.07 10.43 -20.47
CA PHE A 937 -22.61 11.71 -19.93
C PHE A 937 -23.13 12.89 -20.76
N GLN A 938 -23.23 12.72 -22.08
CA GLN A 938 -23.90 13.69 -22.95
C GLN A 938 -25.39 13.84 -22.61
N GLU A 939 -26.12 12.74 -22.44
CA GLU A 939 -27.53 12.77 -22.02
C GLU A 939 -27.71 13.48 -20.65
N LEU A 940 -26.75 13.31 -19.74
CA LEU A 940 -26.73 13.98 -18.45
C LEU A 940 -26.49 15.49 -18.61
N LEU A 941 -25.50 15.91 -19.41
CA LEU A 941 -25.20 17.32 -19.69
C LEU A 941 -26.40 18.04 -20.30
N GLU A 942 -27.08 17.43 -21.28
CA GLU A 942 -28.27 18.02 -21.92
C GLU A 942 -29.38 18.34 -20.90
N ARG A 943 -29.52 17.51 -19.87
CA ARG A 943 -30.48 17.78 -18.78
C ARG A 943 -30.01 18.91 -17.86
N VAL A 944 -28.72 18.99 -17.58
CA VAL A 944 -28.14 20.10 -16.80
C VAL A 944 -28.28 21.43 -17.54
N ASP A 945 -27.97 21.46 -18.84
CA ASP A 945 -28.16 22.64 -19.69
C ASP A 945 -29.64 23.04 -19.80
N GLY A 946 -30.55 22.06 -19.68
CA GLY A 946 -31.99 22.26 -19.54
C GLY A 946 -32.46 22.79 -18.18
N GLY A 947 -31.55 23.01 -17.22
CA GLY A 947 -31.82 23.62 -15.91
C GLY A 947 -31.94 22.63 -14.74
N ALA A 948 -31.70 21.33 -14.95
CA ALA A 948 -31.67 20.35 -13.85
C ALA A 948 -30.36 20.47 -13.04
N THR A 949 -30.43 20.16 -11.74
CA THR A 949 -29.21 19.97 -10.94
C THR A 949 -28.49 18.68 -11.35
N ALA A 950 -27.18 18.56 -11.05
CA ALA A 950 -26.41 17.36 -11.38
C ALA A 950 -27.02 16.08 -10.78
N ALA A 951 -27.54 16.14 -9.55
CA ALA A 951 -28.21 15.02 -8.88
C ALA A 951 -29.52 14.61 -9.58
N GLN A 952 -30.34 15.58 -9.99
CA GLN A 952 -31.58 15.33 -10.74
C GLN A 952 -31.28 14.76 -12.12
N ALA A 953 -30.34 15.38 -12.85
CA ALA A 953 -29.90 14.95 -14.17
C ALA A 953 -29.35 13.51 -14.14
N LEU A 954 -28.53 13.16 -13.14
CA LEU A 954 -28.04 11.79 -12.97
C LEU A 954 -29.18 10.81 -12.74
N ARG A 955 -30.11 11.11 -11.82
CA ARG A 955 -31.27 10.26 -11.53
C ARG A 955 -32.14 10.05 -12.76
N ASP A 956 -32.48 11.11 -13.48
CA ASP A 956 -33.36 11.03 -14.66
C ASP A 956 -32.68 10.26 -15.82
N THR A 957 -31.37 10.45 -16.01
CA THR A 957 -30.59 9.70 -17.00
C THR A 957 -30.49 8.23 -16.61
N ARG A 958 -30.16 7.93 -15.35
CA ARG A 958 -30.06 6.58 -14.79
C ARG A 958 -31.36 5.80 -14.94
N VAL A 959 -32.49 6.37 -14.53
CA VAL A 959 -33.81 5.72 -14.65
C VAL A 959 -34.14 5.41 -16.10
N ALA A 960 -33.94 6.37 -17.01
CA ALA A 960 -34.17 6.17 -18.44
C ALA A 960 -33.24 5.10 -19.04
N TRP A 961 -31.98 5.05 -18.59
CA TRP A 961 -30.99 4.07 -19.05
C TRP A 961 -31.33 2.65 -18.58
N LEU A 962 -31.64 2.48 -17.29
CA LEU A 962 -31.98 1.18 -16.69
C LEU A 962 -33.26 0.58 -17.28
N GLN A 963 -34.20 1.41 -17.73
CA GLN A 963 -35.39 0.95 -18.48
C GLN A 963 -35.04 0.38 -19.85
N LYS A 964 -34.04 0.95 -20.54
CA LYS A 964 -33.57 0.48 -21.85
C LYS A 964 -32.66 -0.75 -21.71
N LYS A 965 -31.77 -0.73 -20.72
CA LYS A 965 -30.73 -1.74 -20.53
C LYS A 965 -30.36 -1.87 -19.04
N PRO A 966 -30.55 -3.04 -18.40
CA PRO A 966 -30.11 -3.26 -17.03
C PRO A 966 -28.57 -3.36 -16.99
N THR A 967 -27.93 -2.34 -16.43
CA THR A 967 -26.46 -2.24 -16.29
C THR A 967 -26.09 -1.76 -14.89
N ARG A 968 -25.11 -2.39 -14.26
CA ARG A 968 -24.72 -2.08 -12.87
C ARG A 968 -23.93 -0.77 -12.73
N TRP A 969 -23.05 -0.45 -13.67
CA TRP A 969 -22.12 0.68 -13.56
C TRP A 969 -22.81 2.04 -13.40
N VAL A 970 -24.02 2.22 -13.97
CA VAL A 970 -24.78 3.47 -13.84
C VAL A 970 -25.32 3.68 -12.42
N GLU A 971 -25.55 2.60 -11.66
CA GLU A 971 -25.97 2.65 -10.25
C GLU A 971 -24.81 3.09 -9.35
N ASP A 972 -23.57 2.83 -9.78
CA ASP A 972 -22.33 3.17 -9.05
C ASP A 972 -21.84 4.61 -9.31
N LEU A 973 -22.55 5.40 -10.12
CA LEU A 973 -22.26 6.83 -10.31
C LEU A 973 -22.70 7.63 -9.07
N VAL A 974 -21.84 8.54 -8.62
CA VAL A 974 -22.07 9.36 -7.43
C VAL A 974 -21.86 10.83 -7.76
N VAL A 975 -22.70 11.70 -7.19
CA VAL A 975 -22.57 13.17 -7.29
C VAL A 975 -22.00 13.74 -6.00
N PHE A 976 -21.05 14.68 -6.12
CA PHE A 976 -20.47 15.46 -5.04
C PHE A 976 -20.71 16.96 -5.26
N GLU A 977 -20.95 17.70 -4.17
CA GLU A 977 -21.21 19.15 -4.14
C GLU A 977 -20.58 19.86 -2.92
#